data_AF-A0A939XQI5-F1
#
_entry.id   AF-A0A939XQI5-F1
#
_cell.length_a   1.000
_cell.length_b   1.000
_cell.length_c   1.000
_cell.angle_alpha   90.00
_cell.angle_beta   90.00
_cell.angle_gamma   90.00
#
_symmetry.space_group_name_H-M   'P 1'
#
loop_
_entity.id
_entity.type
_entity.pdbx_description
1 polymer ?
#
loop_
_entity_poly.entity_id
_entity_poly.type
_entity_poly.pdbx_seq_one_letter_code
_entity_poly.pdbx_strand_id
1 'polypeptide(L)'
;MDIDSQKIAQHVNLPVMKLIGGVADELHRECYVVGGYVRDIFLERPCDDMDFVTVGSGIELAKAVASRIGKRAHLSVYRNYGTAQVRTRQWELEFVGARREFYHRESRNPIVEDGTLDDDQKRRDFTINAMAICLNKERYGELLDPFDGVGDLQRHIIRTPLDPDITFSDDPLRMMRAVRFATQLDFDIFPETFDAIKRNAKRINIITRERIAEELMKIMLSKTPSRGWILLDQCGLLPLIFPELAALKGVETVNGRGHKDNFMHTMQVLDNVAAASEDVWLRWTAVLHDVGKARTKRWDPQLGWTFHNHNFIGEKMVPKIFAKMRLPLNEHMKYVKKLVGLHMRPIALVEDEVTDSAVRRLLFDAGDDIDDLMTLCKADITSKNQNKVQRFRENFDLVKQKLVDIEEKDRVRNFQPPVDGEEIMQTFGLEPSKPVGYIKDAIKDAILDGIITNDYASAYRLMLDKARELDIEPVHKGELCHTSAETPLGRLYIGAGESGIAVIGWSRDEVDTVAKRLKLKPVEVHTPLLDKAIAQLREYFAGTRHEFSLPLQLNGTEHQMKAWAELQQIPYGETISYGEQASRMGNAKGSRAVAQANHNNPVAIVIPCHRVINADGSLGGYAQGPDKKQALLELERHHKVS
;
A
#
# COMPACT_ATOMS: atom_id res chain seq x y z
N MET A 1 50.61 1.10 29.24
CA MET A 1 51.39 0.62 28.09
C MET A 1 51.40 -0.90 27.97
N ASP A 2 51.42 -1.69 29.06
CA ASP A 2 51.45 -3.17 28.95
C ASP A 2 50.12 -3.86 28.57
N ILE A 3 48.97 -3.17 28.72
CA ILE A 3 47.65 -3.75 28.41
C ILE A 3 47.38 -3.80 26.89
N ASP A 4 48.01 -2.91 26.11
CA ASP A 4 47.72 -2.75 24.68
C ASP A 4 48.44 -3.80 23.82
N SER A 5 49.68 -4.16 24.15
CA SER A 5 50.48 -5.10 23.35
C SER A 5 49.96 -6.54 23.40
N GLN A 6 49.43 -7.00 24.53
CA GLN A 6 48.84 -8.34 24.63
C GLN A 6 47.53 -8.46 23.85
N LYS A 7 46.68 -7.42 23.87
CA LYS A 7 45.44 -7.37 23.08
C LYS A 7 45.73 -7.37 21.58
N ILE A 8 46.65 -6.51 21.13
CA ILE A 8 47.10 -6.49 19.74
C ILE A 8 47.59 -7.88 19.32
N ALA A 9 48.47 -8.50 20.11
CA ALA A 9 49.02 -9.82 19.82
C ALA A 9 47.94 -10.89 19.65
N GLN A 10 46.84 -10.87 20.43
CA GLN A 10 45.75 -11.82 20.27
C GLN A 10 44.99 -11.62 18.96
N HIS A 11 44.66 -10.38 18.61
CA HIS A 11 43.85 -10.06 17.43
C HIS A 11 44.62 -10.19 16.11
N VAL A 12 45.94 -9.93 16.12
CA VAL A 12 46.77 -10.13 14.92
C VAL A 12 47.31 -11.56 14.80
N ASN A 13 47.14 -12.43 15.80
CA ASN A 13 47.55 -13.84 15.74
C ASN A 13 46.56 -14.74 14.95
N LEU A 14 45.93 -14.18 13.92
CA LEU A 14 45.09 -14.93 13.00
C LEU A 14 45.94 -15.56 11.88
N PRO A 15 45.63 -16.79 11.42
CA PRO A 15 46.36 -17.43 10.33
C PRO A 15 46.40 -16.57 9.05
N VAL A 16 45.33 -15.83 8.78
CA VAL A 16 45.22 -14.94 7.61
C VAL A 16 46.17 -13.74 7.70
N MET A 17 46.32 -13.14 8.89
CA MET A 17 47.23 -12.01 9.12
C MET A 17 48.69 -12.41 8.92
N LYS A 18 49.08 -13.59 9.43
CA LYS A 18 50.43 -14.15 9.22
C LYS A 18 50.72 -14.48 7.76
N LEU A 19 49.72 -14.99 7.04
CA LEU A 19 49.82 -15.27 5.62
C LEU A 19 50.05 -13.98 4.82
N ILE A 20 49.26 -12.94 5.10
CA ILE A 20 49.40 -11.64 4.42
C ILE A 20 50.78 -11.03 4.68
N GLY A 21 51.22 -11.03 5.96
CA GLY A 21 52.54 -10.57 6.34
C GLY A 21 53.67 -11.29 5.60
N GLY A 22 53.62 -12.63 5.55
CA GLY A 22 54.61 -13.42 4.81
C GLY A 22 54.61 -13.15 3.30
N VAL A 23 53.44 -12.97 2.69
CA VAL A 23 53.36 -12.59 1.27
C VAL A 23 53.92 -11.18 1.03
N ALA A 24 53.67 -10.24 1.94
CA ALA A 24 54.23 -8.90 1.84
C ALA A 24 55.77 -8.90 1.95
N ASP A 25 56.33 -9.71 2.86
CA ASP A 25 57.77 -9.90 3.01
C ASP A 25 58.40 -10.50 1.74
N GLU A 26 57.76 -11.50 1.12
CA GLU A 26 58.21 -12.08 -0.16
C GLU A 26 58.19 -11.08 -1.31
N LEU A 27 57.25 -10.12 -1.29
CA LEU A 27 57.16 -9.03 -2.25
C LEU A 27 58.08 -7.84 -1.90
N HIS A 28 58.82 -7.91 -0.79
CA HIS A 28 59.64 -6.83 -0.25
C HIS A 28 58.86 -5.53 -0.04
N ARG A 29 57.65 -5.65 0.55
CA ARG A 29 56.76 -4.52 0.82
C ARG A 29 56.36 -4.45 2.27
N GLU A 30 56.23 -3.23 2.76
CA GLU A 30 55.59 -3.01 4.05
C GLU A 30 54.08 -3.23 3.93
N CYS A 31 53.49 -3.88 4.93
CA CYS A 31 52.06 -4.15 5.00
C CYS A 31 51.54 -3.97 6.41
N TYR A 32 50.40 -3.30 6.50
CA TYR A 32 49.77 -2.90 7.74
C TYR A 32 48.28 -3.23 7.69
N VAL A 33 47.72 -3.71 8.80
CA VAL A 33 46.28 -3.65 9.04
C VAL A 33 45.94 -2.27 9.62
N VAL A 34 44.89 -1.63 9.13
CA VAL A 34 44.57 -0.22 9.40
C VAL A 34 43.08 0.01 9.64
N GLY A 35 42.71 1.25 9.98
CA GLY A 35 41.32 1.69 9.93
C GLY A 35 40.45 1.17 11.06
N GLY A 36 39.20 0.80 10.71
CA GLY A 36 38.17 0.43 11.70
C GLY A 36 38.56 -0.80 12.52
N TYR A 37 39.22 -1.78 11.90
CA TYR A 37 39.68 -2.98 12.58
C TYR A 37 40.62 -2.66 13.75
N VAL A 38 41.62 -1.79 13.52
CA VAL A 38 42.58 -1.39 14.56
C VAL A 38 41.87 -0.68 15.72
N ARG A 39 40.98 0.27 15.41
CA ARG A 39 40.16 0.96 16.41
C ARG A 39 39.33 -0.03 17.24
N ASP A 40 38.68 -0.97 16.57
CA ASP A 40 37.71 -1.87 17.18
C ASP A 40 38.37 -2.94 18.08
N ILE A 41 39.67 -3.24 17.89
CA ILE A 41 40.49 -4.00 18.85
C ILE A 41 40.48 -3.33 20.23
N PHE A 42 40.68 -2.01 20.29
CA PHE A 42 40.72 -1.27 21.55
C PHE A 42 39.34 -1.04 22.16
N LEU A 43 38.30 -1.00 21.33
CA LEU A 43 36.90 -0.88 21.76
C LEU A 43 36.26 -2.24 22.12
N GLU A 44 36.99 -3.35 21.94
CA GLU A 44 36.51 -4.71 22.17
C GLU A 44 35.24 -5.05 21.37
N ARG A 45 35.19 -4.57 20.12
CA ARG A 45 34.06 -4.78 19.20
C ARG A 45 34.41 -5.86 18.16
N PRO A 46 33.48 -6.75 17.81
CA PRO A 46 33.70 -7.67 16.70
C PRO A 46 33.76 -6.89 15.37
N CYS A 47 34.75 -7.24 14.53
CA CYS A 47 34.95 -6.63 13.22
C CYS A 47 35.54 -7.68 12.28
N ASP A 48 34.77 -8.05 11.25
CA ASP A 48 35.13 -9.09 10.28
C ASP A 48 35.72 -8.49 8.97
N ASP A 49 35.56 -7.17 8.80
CA ASP A 49 36.11 -6.41 7.68
C ASP A 49 37.51 -5.90 8.04
N MET A 50 38.52 -6.42 7.32
CA MET A 50 39.91 -6.10 7.56
C MET A 50 40.49 -5.29 6.40
N ASP A 51 40.90 -4.06 6.71
CA ASP A 51 41.55 -3.16 5.76
C ASP A 51 43.07 -3.26 5.87
N PHE A 52 43.72 -3.45 4.72
CA PHE A 52 45.17 -3.55 4.61
C PHE A 52 45.73 -2.45 3.72
N VAL A 53 46.76 -1.78 4.22
CA VAL A 53 47.56 -0.83 3.45
C VAL A 53 48.94 -1.42 3.23
N THR A 54 49.44 -1.31 2.00
CA THR A 54 50.82 -1.70 1.65
C THR A 54 51.53 -0.56 0.94
N VAL A 55 52.82 -0.39 1.22
CA VAL A 55 53.65 0.58 0.48
C VAL A 55 53.94 -0.01 -0.90
N GLY A 56 53.30 0.55 -1.91
CA GLY A 56 53.25 0.01 -3.28
C GLY A 56 51.86 -0.49 -3.67
N SER A 57 51.79 -1.40 -4.66
CA SER A 57 50.50 -1.82 -5.24
C SER A 57 49.73 -2.79 -4.34
N GLY A 58 48.63 -2.31 -3.76
CA GLY A 58 47.66 -3.13 -3.01
C GLY A 58 47.01 -4.23 -3.87
N ILE A 59 46.80 -3.96 -5.17
CA ILE A 59 46.23 -4.94 -6.11
C ILE A 59 47.18 -6.13 -6.31
N GLU A 60 48.49 -5.88 -6.40
CA GLU A 60 49.47 -6.95 -6.53
C GLU A 60 49.56 -7.80 -5.26
N LEU A 61 49.56 -7.16 -4.08
CA LEU A 61 49.51 -7.87 -2.81
C LEU A 61 48.24 -8.74 -2.73
N ALA A 62 47.07 -8.19 -3.06
CA ALA A 62 45.81 -8.92 -3.07
C ALA A 62 45.82 -10.13 -4.02
N LYS A 63 46.40 -9.98 -5.22
CA LYS A 63 46.57 -11.10 -6.17
C LYS A 63 47.45 -12.19 -5.58
N ALA A 64 48.59 -11.83 -4.98
CA ALA A 64 49.51 -12.78 -4.38
C ALA A 64 48.87 -13.51 -3.18
N VAL A 65 48.16 -12.78 -2.31
CA VAL A 65 47.39 -13.33 -1.19
C VAL A 65 46.30 -14.29 -1.66
N ALA A 66 45.48 -13.88 -2.64
CA ALA A 66 44.44 -14.75 -3.22
C ALA A 66 45.03 -16.03 -3.83
N SER A 67 46.18 -15.91 -4.48
CA SER A 67 46.89 -17.05 -5.08
C SER A 67 47.41 -18.02 -4.01
N ARG A 68 47.93 -17.50 -2.89
CA ARG A 68 48.40 -18.29 -1.73
C ARG A 68 47.26 -18.99 -0.99
N ILE A 69 46.08 -18.35 -0.88
CA ILE A 69 44.88 -18.97 -0.29
C ILE A 69 44.30 -20.03 -1.24
N GLY A 70 44.45 -19.85 -2.55
CA GLY A 70 44.04 -20.79 -3.59
C GLY A 70 42.54 -20.76 -3.88
N LYS A 71 41.97 -21.89 -4.30
CA LYS A 71 40.59 -22.01 -4.82
C LYS A 71 39.46 -21.55 -3.88
N ARG A 72 39.77 -21.24 -2.62
CA ARG A 72 38.81 -20.79 -1.60
C ARG A 72 38.69 -19.26 -1.51
N ALA A 73 39.50 -18.52 -2.27
CA ALA A 73 39.48 -17.07 -2.32
C ALA A 73 38.88 -16.57 -3.64
N HIS A 74 38.00 -15.59 -3.55
CA HIS A 74 37.49 -14.84 -4.70
C HIS A 74 38.10 -13.43 -4.70
N LEU A 75 38.84 -13.10 -5.75
CA LEU A 75 39.49 -11.79 -5.92
C LEU A 75 38.61 -10.88 -6.79
N SER A 76 38.29 -9.69 -6.27
CA SER A 76 37.65 -8.60 -7.02
C SER A 76 38.62 -7.41 -7.10
N VAL A 77 38.84 -6.87 -8.29
CA VAL A 77 39.78 -5.74 -8.49
C VAL A 77 39.04 -4.52 -8.98
N TYR A 78 39.19 -3.42 -8.25
CA TYR A 78 38.55 -2.13 -8.54
C TYR A 78 39.58 -1.12 -9.02
N ARG A 79 39.99 -1.25 -10.29
CA ARG A 79 41.07 -0.44 -10.87
C ARG A 79 40.85 1.07 -10.75
N ASN A 80 39.61 1.53 -10.90
CA ASN A 80 39.26 2.94 -10.82
C ASN A 80 39.52 3.55 -9.42
N TYR A 81 39.54 2.73 -8.37
CA TYR A 81 39.76 3.16 -6.99
C TYR A 81 41.13 2.76 -6.45
N GLY A 82 41.91 2.00 -7.23
CA GLY A 82 43.21 1.47 -6.82
C GLY A 82 43.13 0.42 -5.71
N THR A 83 41.97 -0.23 -5.53
CA THR A 83 41.74 -1.20 -4.46
C THR A 83 41.45 -2.60 -4.99
N ALA A 84 41.64 -3.61 -4.16
CA ALA A 84 41.27 -4.98 -4.44
C ALA A 84 40.70 -5.65 -3.19
N GLN A 85 39.70 -6.51 -3.37
CA GLN A 85 39.07 -7.26 -2.30
C GLN A 85 39.30 -8.75 -2.49
N VAL A 86 39.70 -9.45 -1.44
CA VAL A 86 39.81 -10.90 -1.40
C VAL A 86 38.78 -11.43 -0.40
N ARG A 87 37.78 -12.13 -0.91
CA ARG A 87 36.71 -12.72 -0.09
C ARG A 87 36.92 -14.22 0.08
N THR A 88 36.77 -14.70 1.30
CA THR A 88 36.77 -16.13 1.64
C THR A 88 35.48 -16.49 2.37
N ARG A 89 35.29 -17.77 2.76
CA ARG A 89 34.14 -18.17 3.58
C ARG A 89 34.10 -17.48 4.96
N GLN A 90 35.26 -17.05 5.46
CA GLN A 90 35.41 -16.53 6.83
C GLN A 90 35.79 -15.04 6.88
N TRP A 91 36.41 -14.50 5.84
CA TRP A 91 37.03 -13.17 5.89
C TRP A 91 36.73 -12.35 4.64
N GLU A 92 36.53 -11.05 4.84
CA GLU A 92 36.46 -10.03 3.81
C GLU A 92 37.68 -9.11 3.96
N LEU A 93 38.63 -9.25 3.03
CA LEU A 93 39.93 -8.59 3.12
C LEU A 93 40.02 -7.51 2.04
N GLU A 94 40.18 -6.24 2.41
CA GLU A 94 40.34 -5.13 1.49
C GLU A 94 41.80 -4.65 1.45
N PHE A 95 42.37 -4.51 0.26
CA PHE A 95 43.76 -4.12 0.05
C PHE A 95 43.84 -2.82 -0.73
N VAL A 96 44.60 -1.87 -0.18
CA VAL A 96 44.83 -0.55 -0.75
C VAL A 96 46.33 -0.25 -0.78
N GLY A 97 46.81 0.38 -1.85
CA GLY A 97 48.16 0.93 -1.89
C GLY A 97 48.24 2.23 -1.10
N ALA A 98 49.30 2.40 -0.32
CA ALA A 98 49.59 3.67 0.35
C ALA A 98 49.69 4.78 -0.69
N ARG A 99 48.96 5.87 -0.46
CA ARG A 99 48.76 6.90 -1.47
C ARG A 99 48.67 8.27 -0.86
N ARG A 100 49.09 9.27 -1.64
CA ARG A 100 48.92 10.68 -1.36
C ARG A 100 47.75 11.22 -2.16
N GLU A 101 46.93 12.06 -1.53
CA GLU A 101 45.75 12.65 -2.15
C GLU A 101 45.90 14.17 -2.24
N PHE A 102 45.69 14.72 -3.43
CA PHE A 102 45.66 16.17 -3.67
C PHE A 102 44.25 16.60 -4.06
N TYR A 103 43.70 17.59 -3.35
CA TYR A 103 42.32 18.03 -3.52
C TYR A 103 42.24 19.40 -4.20
N HIS A 104 41.35 19.52 -5.18
CA HIS A 104 40.93 20.81 -5.70
C HIS A 104 39.69 21.29 -4.94
N ARG A 105 39.65 22.58 -4.58
CA ARG A 105 38.56 23.17 -3.79
C ARG A 105 37.16 22.95 -4.37
N GLU A 106 37.04 22.84 -5.68
CA GLU A 106 35.77 22.67 -6.40
C GLU A 106 35.38 21.21 -6.66
N SER A 107 36.30 20.27 -6.43
CA SER A 107 36.07 18.83 -6.69
C SER A 107 35.97 18.05 -5.39
N ARG A 108 35.10 17.04 -5.36
CA ARG A 108 35.07 16.03 -4.29
C ARG A 108 36.08 14.89 -4.50
N ASN A 109 36.63 14.75 -5.70
CA ASN A 109 37.52 13.65 -6.06
C ASN A 109 38.97 14.16 -6.02
N PRO A 110 39.86 13.53 -5.24
CA PRO A 110 41.27 13.86 -5.25
C PRO A 110 42.00 13.30 -6.48
N ILE A 111 43.13 13.90 -6.79
CA ILE A 111 44.18 13.29 -7.61
C ILE A 111 45.00 12.38 -6.69
N VAL A 112 45.22 11.14 -7.11
CA VAL A 112 45.85 10.08 -6.30
C VAL A 112 47.21 9.73 -6.89
N GLU A 113 48.23 9.72 -6.04
CA GLU A 113 49.61 9.30 -6.37
C GLU A 113 50.11 8.27 -5.36
N ASP A 114 51.09 7.45 -5.75
CA ASP A 114 51.73 6.50 -4.83
C ASP A 114 52.40 7.26 -3.67
N GLY A 115 52.26 6.75 -2.45
CA GLY A 115 52.69 7.43 -1.23
C GLY A 115 53.27 6.51 -0.17
N THR A 116 53.69 7.11 0.93
CA THR A 116 54.16 6.40 2.13
C THR A 116 53.00 6.04 3.05
N LEU A 117 53.23 5.18 4.06
CA LEU A 117 52.23 4.95 5.11
C LEU A 117 51.86 6.27 5.82
N ASP A 118 52.84 7.13 6.08
CA ASP A 118 52.62 8.44 6.71
C ASP A 118 51.69 9.32 5.87
N ASP A 119 51.86 9.34 4.53
CA ASP A 119 50.92 10.03 3.63
C ASP A 119 49.49 9.44 3.73
N ASP A 120 49.37 8.12 3.81
CA ASP A 120 48.08 7.44 3.97
C ASP A 120 47.42 7.72 5.33
N GLN A 121 48.19 7.82 6.41
CA GLN A 121 47.68 8.11 7.74
C GLN A 121 47.24 9.58 7.85
N LYS A 122 48.01 10.51 7.27
CA LYS A 122 47.72 11.94 7.23
C LYS A 122 46.42 12.28 6.50
N ARG A 123 46.11 11.56 5.44
CA ARG A 123 44.87 11.78 4.67
C ARG A 123 43.63 11.17 5.31
N ARG A 124 43.72 10.44 6.44
CA ARG A 124 42.54 9.81 7.08
C ARG A 124 41.66 10.84 7.79
N ASP A 125 40.46 10.40 8.15
CA ASP A 125 39.45 11.27 8.72
C ASP A 125 39.71 11.63 10.18
N PHE A 126 40.02 10.64 11.03
CA PHE A 126 40.19 10.83 12.48
C PHE A 126 41.40 10.08 13.02
N THR A 127 42.01 10.59 14.09
CA THR A 127 43.15 10.00 14.81
C THR A 127 42.92 8.53 15.13
N ILE A 128 41.73 8.21 15.67
CA ILE A 128 41.29 6.86 16.02
C ILE A 128 41.21 5.88 14.82
N ASN A 129 41.16 6.39 13.59
CA ASN A 129 41.15 5.58 12.35
C ASN A 129 42.48 5.65 11.59
N ALA A 130 43.44 6.45 12.07
CA ALA A 130 44.75 6.68 11.47
C ALA A 130 45.85 5.78 12.06
N MET A 131 45.50 4.90 12.99
CA MET A 131 46.41 3.89 13.53
C MET A 131 46.63 2.74 12.56
N ALA A 132 47.79 2.11 12.66
CA ALA A 132 48.20 0.97 11.83
C ALA A 132 48.93 -0.08 12.68
N ILE A 133 48.76 -1.36 12.39
CA ILE A 133 49.53 -2.45 13.00
C ILE A 133 50.34 -3.16 11.91
N CYS A 134 51.65 -3.26 12.11
CA CYS A 134 52.57 -3.85 11.15
C CYS A 134 52.42 -5.38 11.07
N LEU A 135 52.41 -5.92 9.85
CA LEU A 135 52.30 -7.36 9.57
C LEU A 135 53.59 -7.98 9.04
N ASN A 136 54.65 -7.18 8.80
CA ASN A 136 55.95 -7.70 8.38
C ASN A 136 56.65 -8.44 9.52
N LYS A 137 57.41 -9.50 9.21
CA LYS A 137 58.00 -10.41 10.21
C LYS A 137 58.87 -9.71 11.26
N GLU A 138 59.66 -8.71 10.87
CA GLU A 138 60.59 -8.03 11.78
C GLU A 138 59.89 -7.14 12.81
N ARG A 139 58.73 -6.58 12.46
CA ARG A 139 57.96 -5.60 13.24
C ARG A 139 56.54 -6.09 13.53
N TYR A 140 56.34 -7.42 13.52
CA TYR A 140 55.00 -8.01 13.56
C TYR A 140 54.25 -7.63 14.83
N GLY A 141 53.05 -7.05 14.68
CA GLY A 141 52.23 -6.60 15.80
C GLY A 141 52.64 -5.25 16.40
N GLU A 142 53.62 -4.54 15.81
CA GLU A 142 53.96 -3.18 16.21
C GLU A 142 52.84 -2.22 15.84
N LEU A 143 52.35 -1.45 16.83
CA LEU A 143 51.37 -0.39 16.63
C LEU A 143 52.06 0.92 16.25
N LEU A 144 51.64 1.48 15.12
CA LEU A 144 52.01 2.82 14.67
C LEU A 144 50.82 3.76 14.91
N ASP A 145 50.99 4.66 15.88
CA ASP A 145 50.00 5.68 16.24
C ASP A 145 50.64 7.09 16.29
N PRO A 146 50.92 7.71 15.14
CA PRO A 146 51.60 9.00 15.09
C PRO A 146 50.75 10.19 15.59
N PHE A 147 49.45 10.00 15.79
CA PHE A 147 48.50 11.09 16.11
C PHE A 147 47.78 10.92 17.46
N ASP A 148 48.24 10.01 18.32
CA ASP A 148 47.65 9.72 19.64
C ASP A 148 46.17 9.25 19.56
N GLY A 149 45.86 8.41 18.57
CA GLY A 149 44.56 7.76 18.39
C GLY A 149 44.19 6.84 19.54
N VAL A 150 45.15 6.13 20.16
CA VAL A 150 44.90 5.33 21.37
C VAL A 150 44.52 6.24 22.54
N GLY A 151 45.21 7.36 22.71
CA GLY A 151 44.87 8.34 23.73
C GLY A 151 43.48 8.95 23.49
N ASP A 152 43.13 9.27 22.24
CA ASP A 152 41.80 9.78 21.91
C ASP A 152 40.70 8.73 22.12
N LEU A 153 40.97 7.44 21.89
CA LEU A 153 40.07 6.35 22.26
C LEU A 153 39.84 6.29 23.78
N GLN A 154 40.90 6.38 24.58
CA GLN A 154 40.79 6.39 26.05
C GLN A 154 40.04 7.61 26.58
N ARG A 155 40.15 8.74 25.89
CA ARG A 155 39.46 10.00 26.24
C ARG A 155 38.06 10.11 25.65
N HIS A 156 37.62 9.15 24.84
CA HIS A 156 36.37 9.19 24.07
C HIS A 156 36.25 10.43 23.17
N ILE A 157 37.31 10.75 22.42
CA ILE A 157 37.40 11.95 21.58
C ILE A 157 37.44 11.59 20.08
N ILE A 158 36.69 12.32 19.27
CA ILE A 158 36.83 12.37 17.81
C ILE A 158 37.65 13.61 17.44
N ARG A 159 38.85 13.41 16.89
CA ARG A 159 39.78 14.47 16.46
C ARG A 159 40.35 14.14 15.07
N THR A 160 40.60 15.16 14.26
CA THR A 160 41.29 15.01 12.96
C THR A 160 42.81 14.83 13.16
N PRO A 161 43.51 14.04 12.33
CA PRO A 161 44.97 13.87 12.44
C PRO A 161 45.75 15.15 12.17
N LEU A 162 45.26 15.93 11.20
CA LEU A 162 45.82 17.21 10.79
C LEU A 162 44.86 18.35 11.12
N ASP A 163 45.21 19.55 10.66
CA ASP A 163 44.35 20.73 10.71
C ASP A 163 42.91 20.38 10.23
N PRO A 164 41.89 20.64 11.07
CA PRO A 164 40.52 20.25 10.75
C PRO A 164 39.91 21.07 9.62
N ASP A 165 40.29 22.34 9.43
CA ASP A 165 39.81 23.14 8.30
C ASP A 165 40.31 22.57 6.97
N ILE A 166 41.59 22.14 6.92
CA ILE A 166 42.13 21.45 5.74
C ILE A 166 41.42 20.11 5.54
N THR A 167 41.27 19.32 6.60
CA THR A 167 40.63 17.98 6.55
C THR A 167 39.21 18.04 6.00
N PHE A 168 38.38 18.98 6.48
CA PHE A 168 37.01 19.15 6.01
C PHE A 168 36.93 19.90 4.68
N SER A 169 37.95 20.70 4.38
CA SER A 169 38.10 21.28 3.04
C SER A 169 38.35 20.18 2.00
N ASP A 170 39.20 19.23 2.29
CA ASP A 170 39.59 18.20 1.33
C ASP A 170 38.45 17.21 1.07
N ASP A 171 37.80 16.73 2.15
CA ASP A 171 36.59 15.91 2.03
C ASP A 171 35.49 16.38 2.99
N PRO A 172 34.53 17.20 2.50
CA PRO A 172 33.43 17.70 3.32
C PRO A 172 32.52 16.61 3.91
N LEU A 173 32.53 15.38 3.39
CA LEU A 173 31.76 14.28 4.00
C LEU A 173 32.31 13.92 5.39
N ARG A 174 33.58 14.20 5.67
CA ARG A 174 34.19 13.95 6.99
C ARG A 174 33.48 14.70 8.11
N MET A 175 32.84 15.84 7.83
CA MET A 175 32.00 16.52 8.80
C MET A 175 30.80 15.67 9.24
N MET A 176 30.14 14.99 8.29
CA MET A 176 29.06 14.03 8.60
C MET A 176 29.62 12.81 9.34
N ARG A 177 30.78 12.30 8.93
CA ARG A 177 31.42 11.15 9.57
C ARG A 177 31.83 11.45 11.02
N ALA A 178 32.29 12.67 11.32
CA ALA A 178 32.61 13.10 12.68
C ALA A 178 31.37 12.97 13.59
N VAL A 179 30.24 13.51 13.13
CA VAL A 179 28.97 13.40 13.86
C VAL A 179 28.51 11.95 13.97
N ARG A 180 28.63 11.17 12.89
CA ARG A 180 28.31 9.74 12.93
C ARG A 180 29.14 9.00 13.96
N PHE A 181 30.47 9.12 13.94
CA PHE A 181 31.34 8.40 14.88
C PHE A 181 31.11 8.86 16.32
N ALA A 182 30.93 10.17 16.55
CA ALA A 182 30.56 10.69 17.87
C ALA A 182 29.25 10.09 18.39
N THR A 183 28.30 9.81 17.50
CA THR A 183 27.01 9.19 17.85
C THR A 183 27.12 7.68 18.06
N GLN A 184 27.80 6.99 17.15
CA GLN A 184 27.92 5.54 17.12
C GLN A 184 28.82 4.98 18.23
N LEU A 185 29.85 5.75 18.61
CA LEU A 185 30.81 5.39 19.65
C LEU A 185 30.49 6.02 21.01
N ASP A 186 29.50 6.93 21.07
CA ASP A 186 29.21 7.77 22.24
C ASP A 186 30.43 8.61 22.70
N PHE A 187 31.10 9.22 21.72
CA PHE A 187 32.30 10.05 21.91
C PHE A 187 31.98 11.53 21.74
N ASP A 188 32.81 12.40 22.29
CA ASP A 188 32.75 13.85 22.08
C ASP A 188 33.64 14.27 20.90
N ILE A 189 33.21 15.28 20.15
CA ILE A 189 34.05 15.87 19.09
C ILE A 189 34.96 16.91 19.75
N PHE A 190 36.27 16.83 19.48
CA PHE A 190 37.24 17.78 20.02
C PHE A 190 36.84 19.23 19.66
N PRO A 191 36.91 20.22 20.58
CA PRO A 191 36.34 21.55 20.35
C PRO A 191 36.79 22.24 19.06
N GLU A 192 38.09 22.22 18.76
CA GLU A 192 38.62 22.80 17.52
C GLU A 192 38.11 22.07 16.27
N THR A 193 38.01 20.74 16.33
CA THR A 193 37.41 19.93 15.27
C THR A 193 35.93 20.28 15.08
N PHE A 194 35.17 20.48 16.16
CA PHE A 194 33.76 20.86 16.08
C PHE A 194 33.56 22.26 15.52
N ASP A 195 34.38 23.23 15.92
CA ASP A 195 34.31 24.59 15.38
C ASP A 195 34.73 24.66 13.92
N ALA A 196 35.68 23.84 13.47
CA ALA A 196 36.01 23.71 12.06
C ALA A 196 34.86 23.13 11.23
N ILE A 197 34.05 22.21 11.77
CA ILE A 197 32.81 21.75 11.11
C ILE A 197 31.88 22.95 10.87
N LYS A 198 31.67 23.82 11.87
CA LYS A 198 30.82 25.02 11.71
C LYS A 198 31.34 25.94 10.61
N ARG A 199 32.64 26.21 10.60
CA ARG A 199 33.27 27.07 9.58
C ARG A 199 33.12 26.51 8.17
N ASN A 200 33.20 25.19 8.01
CA ASN A 200 33.17 24.51 6.71
C ASN A 200 31.79 23.98 6.31
N ALA A 201 30.76 24.08 7.15
CA ALA A 201 29.45 23.44 6.97
C ALA A 201 28.85 23.62 5.56
N LYS A 202 28.97 24.82 4.98
CA LYS A 202 28.47 25.13 3.62
C LYS A 202 29.07 24.26 2.51
N ARG A 203 30.27 23.71 2.71
CA ARG A 203 30.92 22.82 1.74
C ARG A 203 30.21 21.48 1.59
N ILE A 204 29.33 21.10 2.53
CA ILE A 204 28.53 19.88 2.40
C ILE A 204 27.69 19.85 1.11
N ASN A 205 27.39 21.02 0.52
CA ASN A 205 26.63 21.14 -0.73
C ASN A 205 27.31 20.51 -1.96
N ILE A 206 28.63 20.29 -1.94
CA ILE A 206 29.34 19.60 -3.03
C ILE A 206 29.24 18.07 -2.93
N ILE A 207 28.76 17.56 -1.79
CA ILE A 207 28.59 16.13 -1.54
C ILE A 207 27.22 15.68 -2.05
N THR A 208 27.18 14.52 -2.68
CA THR A 208 25.96 13.95 -3.21
C THR A 208 25.01 13.55 -2.07
N ARG A 209 23.70 13.60 -2.33
CA ARG A 209 22.68 13.32 -1.31
C ARG A 209 22.71 11.86 -0.86
N GLU A 210 23.10 10.95 -1.75
CA GLU A 210 23.27 9.52 -1.47
C GLU A 210 24.33 9.29 -0.38
N ARG A 211 25.50 9.93 -0.47
CA ARG A 211 26.57 9.80 0.55
C ARG A 211 26.14 10.41 1.89
N ILE A 212 25.39 11.50 1.87
CA ILE A 212 24.83 12.10 3.10
C ILE A 212 23.81 11.14 3.72
N ALA A 213 22.95 10.52 2.90
CA ALA A 213 21.95 9.56 3.36
C ALA A 213 22.59 8.33 4.00
N GLU A 214 23.69 7.81 3.45
CA GLU A 214 24.44 6.69 4.04
C GLU A 214 24.94 7.02 5.47
N GLU A 215 25.47 8.22 5.69
CA GLU A 215 25.92 8.64 7.02
C GLU A 215 24.74 8.86 7.99
N LEU A 216 23.62 9.43 7.49
CA LEU A 216 22.39 9.56 8.28
C LEU A 216 21.80 8.19 8.67
N MET A 217 21.79 7.21 7.76
CA MET A 217 21.32 5.85 8.07
C MET A 217 22.14 5.22 9.19
N LYS A 218 23.46 5.40 9.18
CA LYS A 218 24.33 4.90 10.26
C LYS A 218 24.11 5.64 11.58
N ILE A 219 23.82 6.95 11.55
CA ILE A 219 23.38 7.70 12.75
C ILE A 219 22.08 7.10 13.29
N MET A 220 21.10 6.84 12.43
CA MET A 220 19.80 6.28 12.81
C MET A 220 19.90 4.88 13.43
N LEU A 221 20.89 4.08 13.03
CA LEU A 221 21.17 2.75 13.60
C LEU A 221 21.91 2.79 14.94
N SER A 222 22.37 3.95 15.39
CA SER A 222 23.05 4.08 16.70
C SER A 222 22.07 3.88 17.86
N LYS A 223 22.59 3.60 19.05
CA LYS A 223 21.78 3.38 20.27
C LYS A 223 21.01 4.64 20.71
N THR A 224 21.62 5.82 20.55
CA THR A 224 21.04 7.12 20.90
C THR A 224 21.17 8.05 19.69
N PRO A 225 20.37 7.81 18.64
CA PRO A 225 20.48 8.54 17.38
C PRO A 225 20.18 10.03 17.51
N SER A 226 19.42 10.47 18.54
CA SER A 226 19.16 11.90 18.79
C SER A 226 20.44 12.73 18.92
N ARG A 227 21.48 12.19 19.55
CA ARG A 227 22.77 12.86 19.77
C ARG A 227 23.37 13.32 18.44
N GLY A 228 23.29 12.49 17.40
CA GLY A 228 23.76 12.84 16.07
C GLY A 228 22.98 13.99 15.43
N TRP A 229 21.66 13.95 15.51
CA TRP A 229 20.81 15.02 14.99
C TRP A 229 21.01 16.34 15.72
N ILE A 230 21.21 16.31 17.04
CA ILE A 230 21.53 17.49 17.85
C ILE A 230 22.89 18.07 17.44
N LEU A 231 23.90 17.23 17.26
CA LEU A 231 25.22 17.67 16.79
C LEU A 231 25.15 18.29 15.38
N LEU A 232 24.38 17.69 14.46
CA LEU A 232 24.13 18.23 13.12
C LEU A 232 23.50 19.62 13.16
N ASP A 233 22.55 19.86 14.08
CA ASP A 233 21.95 21.18 14.30
C ASP A 233 22.95 22.17 14.87
N GLN A 234 23.64 21.81 15.96
CA GLN A 234 24.60 22.67 16.65
C GLN A 234 25.78 23.11 15.76
N CYS A 235 26.21 22.25 14.83
CA CYS A 235 27.28 22.57 13.90
C CYS A 235 26.79 23.25 12.59
N GLY A 236 25.47 23.42 12.43
CA GLY A 236 24.87 24.11 11.28
C GLY A 236 24.76 23.26 10.00
N LEU A 237 25.02 21.96 10.06
CA LEU A 237 24.82 21.04 8.94
C LEU A 237 23.35 20.73 8.69
N LEU A 238 22.55 20.60 9.76
CA LEU A 238 21.14 20.17 9.67
C LEU A 238 20.30 21.03 8.70
N PRO A 239 20.34 22.38 8.74
CA PRO A 239 19.55 23.20 7.81
C PRO A 239 19.95 23.03 6.34
N LEU A 240 21.20 22.63 6.05
CA LEU A 240 21.70 22.42 4.70
C LEU A 240 21.28 21.04 4.14
N ILE A 241 21.29 20.04 5.01
CA ILE A 241 21.05 18.65 4.60
C ILE A 241 19.58 18.23 4.75
N PHE A 242 18.89 18.71 5.78
CA PHE A 242 17.51 18.35 6.07
C PHE A 242 16.71 19.54 6.67
N PRO A 243 16.40 20.56 5.84
CA PRO A 243 15.77 21.79 6.31
C PRO A 243 14.36 21.59 6.88
N GLU A 244 13.62 20.58 6.43
CA GLU A 244 12.28 20.30 6.95
C GLU A 244 12.30 19.89 8.43
N LEU A 245 13.31 19.16 8.88
CA LEU A 245 13.52 18.83 10.30
C LEU A 245 14.04 20.03 11.08
N ALA A 246 14.97 20.81 10.51
CA ALA A 246 15.46 22.05 11.11
C ALA A 246 14.33 23.05 11.39
N ALA A 247 13.30 23.09 10.54
CA ALA A 247 12.15 24.00 10.67
C ALA A 247 11.24 23.68 11.87
N LEU A 248 11.42 22.54 12.55
CA LEU A 248 10.70 22.23 13.80
C LEU A 248 11.30 22.93 15.03
N LYS A 249 12.49 23.52 14.89
CA LYS A 249 13.23 24.17 15.98
C LYS A 249 12.60 25.50 16.37
N GLY A 250 12.74 25.83 17.65
CA GLY A 250 12.41 27.13 18.21
C GLY A 250 11.05 27.15 18.88
N VAL A 251 10.91 28.03 19.87
CA VAL A 251 9.68 28.25 20.62
C VAL A 251 9.25 29.68 20.41
N GLU A 252 8.07 29.88 19.83
CA GLU A 252 7.46 31.20 19.74
C GLU A 252 6.50 31.41 20.89
N THR A 253 6.53 32.61 21.48
CA THR A 253 5.64 32.99 22.59
C THR A 253 4.77 34.16 22.16
N VAL A 254 3.45 33.97 22.21
CA VAL A 254 2.47 35.04 21.98
C VAL A 254 1.60 35.12 23.23
N ASN A 255 1.38 36.32 23.77
CA ASN A 255 0.58 36.54 24.98
C ASN A 255 0.96 35.64 26.18
N GLY A 256 2.26 35.38 26.36
CA GLY A 256 2.77 34.54 27.45
C GLY A 256 2.53 33.03 27.30
N ARG A 257 1.96 32.56 26.18
CA ARG A 257 1.79 31.13 25.87
C ARG A 257 2.75 30.71 24.76
N GLY A 258 3.71 29.85 25.09
CA GLY A 258 4.62 29.21 24.15
C GLY A 258 4.19 27.78 23.83
N HIS A 259 4.80 27.18 22.81
CA HIS A 259 4.70 25.73 22.55
C HIS A 259 6.00 25.02 22.96
N LYS A 260 6.00 23.67 22.99
CA LYS A 260 7.24 22.91 23.21
C LYS A 260 8.16 23.06 22.00
N ASP A 261 9.48 22.90 22.19
CA ASP A 261 10.40 22.76 21.07
C ASP A 261 10.12 21.42 20.36
N ASN A 262 9.55 21.50 19.15
CA ASN A 262 9.12 20.30 18.43
C ASN A 262 10.33 19.48 17.97
N PHE A 263 11.46 20.11 17.66
CA PHE A 263 12.68 19.39 17.29
C PHE A 263 13.19 18.53 18.46
N MET A 264 13.33 19.11 19.65
CA MET A 264 13.77 18.35 20.84
C MET A 264 12.76 17.29 21.27
N HIS A 265 11.46 17.53 21.08
CA HIS A 265 10.42 16.51 21.25
C HIS A 265 10.64 15.32 20.29
N THR A 266 10.77 15.58 18.99
CA THR A 266 11.07 14.56 17.98
C THR A 266 12.31 13.75 18.33
N MET A 267 13.36 14.38 18.86
CA MET A 267 14.58 13.71 19.31
C MET A 267 14.33 12.75 20.48
N GLN A 268 13.49 13.15 21.45
CA GLN A 268 13.11 12.27 22.56
C GLN A 268 12.30 11.06 22.08
N VAL A 269 11.34 11.28 21.18
CA VAL A 269 10.53 10.19 20.60
C VAL A 269 11.40 9.22 19.80
N LEU A 270 12.36 9.74 19.04
CA LEU A 270 13.31 8.94 18.29
C LEU A 270 14.12 7.99 19.19
N ASP A 271 14.67 8.47 20.32
CA ASP A 271 15.41 7.61 21.24
C ASP A 271 14.50 6.59 21.94
N ASN A 272 13.27 6.98 22.30
CA ASN A 272 12.28 6.06 22.86
C ASN A 272 11.94 4.93 21.88
N VAL A 273 11.79 5.24 20.59
CA VAL A 273 11.59 4.24 19.54
C VAL A 273 12.84 3.38 19.37
N ALA A 274 14.04 3.97 19.35
CA ALA A 274 15.29 3.23 19.22
C ALA A 274 15.51 2.23 20.38
N ALA A 275 15.04 2.56 21.58
CA ALA A 275 15.05 1.66 22.73
C ALA A 275 14.00 0.54 22.67
N ALA A 276 12.95 0.69 21.87
CA ALA A 276 11.84 -0.26 21.75
C ALA A 276 11.90 -1.12 20.48
N SER A 277 12.59 -0.66 19.43
CA SER A 277 12.68 -1.34 18.13
C SER A 277 14.02 -1.08 17.43
N GLU A 278 14.50 -2.12 16.74
CA GLU A 278 15.66 -2.06 15.85
C GLU A 278 15.30 -1.68 14.41
N ASP A 279 14.01 -1.50 14.09
CA ASP A 279 13.59 -1.08 12.75
C ASP A 279 13.95 0.40 12.50
N VAL A 280 14.90 0.60 11.59
CA VAL A 280 15.37 1.92 11.18
C VAL A 280 14.26 2.77 10.53
N TRP A 281 13.28 2.15 9.86
CA TRP A 281 12.17 2.86 9.23
C TRP A 281 11.14 3.31 10.25
N LEU A 282 10.95 2.57 11.35
CA LEU A 282 10.19 3.07 12.49
C LEU A 282 10.89 4.27 13.15
N ARG A 283 12.22 4.24 13.25
CA ARG A 283 13.02 5.41 13.70
C ARG A 283 12.86 6.60 12.74
N TRP A 284 12.87 6.38 11.42
CA TRP A 284 12.57 7.45 10.45
C TRP A 284 11.15 7.98 10.59
N THR A 285 10.18 7.12 10.89
CA THR A 285 8.82 7.53 11.22
C THR A 285 8.81 8.44 12.44
N ALA A 286 9.57 8.10 13.49
CA ALA A 286 9.73 8.96 14.66
C ALA A 286 10.33 10.34 14.31
N VAL A 287 11.32 10.42 13.41
CA VAL A 287 11.87 11.70 12.93
C VAL A 287 10.84 12.52 12.14
N LEU A 288 9.92 11.87 11.43
CA LEU A 288 9.00 12.53 10.50
C LEU A 288 7.58 12.73 11.02
N HIS A 289 7.16 12.08 12.11
CA HIS A 289 5.76 12.09 12.58
C HIS A 289 5.19 13.51 12.70
N ASP A 290 6.01 14.42 13.22
CA ASP A 290 5.65 15.81 13.51
C ASP A 290 6.11 16.81 12.44
N VAL A 291 6.72 16.37 11.33
CA VAL A 291 7.32 17.28 10.33
C VAL A 291 6.31 18.27 9.73
N GLY A 292 5.02 17.90 9.71
CA GLY A 292 3.93 18.76 9.26
C GLY A 292 3.65 19.96 10.18
N LYS A 293 4.09 19.94 11.45
CA LYS A 293 3.86 21.02 12.42
C LYS A 293 4.48 22.34 11.95
N ALA A 294 5.66 22.29 11.32
CA ALA A 294 6.32 23.48 10.78
C ALA A 294 5.45 24.24 9.76
N ARG A 295 4.61 23.54 8.98
CA ARG A 295 3.74 24.15 7.95
C ARG A 295 2.33 24.47 8.42
N THR A 296 1.91 23.89 9.54
CA THR A 296 0.53 23.98 10.06
C THR A 296 0.41 24.82 11.32
N LYS A 297 1.54 25.29 11.87
CA LYS A 297 1.61 26.18 13.02
C LYS A 297 0.75 27.44 12.80
N ARG A 298 -0.25 27.63 13.66
CA ARG A 298 -1.12 28.81 13.68
C ARG A 298 -1.38 29.26 15.11
N TRP A 299 -1.59 30.56 15.30
CA TRP A 299 -2.01 31.12 16.57
C TRP A 299 -3.52 31.25 16.62
N ASP A 300 -4.13 30.70 17.67
CA ASP A 300 -5.53 30.86 18.01
C ASP A 300 -5.65 31.69 19.31
N PRO A 301 -6.47 32.76 19.36
CA PRO A 301 -6.60 33.61 20.54
C PRO A 301 -7.10 32.89 21.80
N GLN A 302 -7.89 31.82 21.67
CA GLN A 302 -8.45 31.06 22.78
C GLN A 302 -7.56 29.86 23.15
N LEU A 303 -7.17 29.07 22.15
CA LEU A 303 -6.46 27.80 22.30
C LEU A 303 -4.93 27.96 22.35
N GLY A 304 -4.38 29.09 21.89
CA GLY A 304 -2.95 29.33 21.75
C GLY A 304 -2.39 28.75 20.46
N TRP A 305 -1.17 28.22 20.49
CA TRP A 305 -0.55 27.60 19.30
C TRP A 305 -1.22 26.28 18.92
N THR A 306 -1.69 26.17 17.68
CA THR A 306 -2.32 24.97 17.13
C THR A 306 -1.56 24.43 15.92
N PHE A 307 -1.68 23.12 15.71
CA PHE A 307 -1.04 22.38 14.61
C PHE A 307 -2.04 21.43 13.93
N HIS A 308 -3.22 21.96 13.61
CA HIS A 308 -4.30 21.16 13.05
C HIS A 308 -3.87 20.48 11.74
N ASN A 309 -4.21 19.20 11.60
CA ASN A 309 -3.97 18.41 10.40
C ASN A 309 -2.47 18.21 10.04
N HIS A 310 -1.56 18.35 11.00
CA HIS A 310 -0.12 18.18 10.76
C HIS A 310 0.24 16.76 10.32
N ASN A 311 -0.48 15.74 10.79
CA ASN A 311 -0.30 14.34 10.37
C ASN A 311 -0.55 14.18 8.86
N PHE A 312 -1.63 14.75 8.31
CA PHE A 312 -1.93 14.68 6.88
C PHE A 312 -0.96 15.49 6.02
N ILE A 313 -0.55 16.67 6.50
CA ILE A 313 0.48 17.46 5.81
C ILE A 313 1.82 16.75 5.85
N GLY A 314 2.18 16.15 6.99
CA GLY A 314 3.38 15.34 7.18
C GLY A 314 3.38 14.13 6.24
N GLU A 315 2.29 13.38 6.19
CA GLU A 315 2.09 12.25 5.26
C GLU A 315 2.37 12.67 3.81
N LYS A 316 1.82 13.82 3.37
CA LYS A 316 2.05 14.35 2.02
C LYS A 316 3.47 14.86 1.78
N MET A 317 4.23 15.16 2.84
CA MET A 317 5.62 15.59 2.75
C MET A 317 6.58 14.40 2.60
N VAL A 318 6.28 13.24 3.18
CA VAL A 318 7.16 12.06 3.20
C VAL A 318 7.72 11.70 1.80
N PRO A 319 6.91 11.55 0.73
CA PRO A 319 7.46 11.18 -0.58
C PRO A 319 8.47 12.20 -1.14
N LYS A 320 8.23 13.50 -0.89
CA LYS A 320 9.11 14.58 -1.35
C LYS A 320 10.42 14.60 -0.56
N ILE A 321 10.35 14.37 0.75
CA ILE A 321 11.52 14.27 1.62
C ILE A 321 12.39 13.09 1.21
N PHE A 322 11.79 11.90 1.04
CA PHE A 322 12.51 10.71 0.62
C PHE A 322 13.21 10.91 -0.74
N ALA A 323 12.52 11.47 -1.72
CA ALA A 323 13.09 11.72 -3.05
C ALA A 323 14.27 12.72 -3.01
N LYS A 324 14.13 13.80 -2.22
CA LYS A 324 15.15 14.84 -2.05
C LYS A 324 16.39 14.32 -1.30
N MET A 325 16.19 13.48 -0.29
CA MET A 325 17.25 12.86 0.50
C MET A 325 17.83 11.60 -0.15
N ARG A 326 17.30 11.16 -1.29
CA ARG A 326 17.70 9.91 -1.97
C ARG A 326 17.52 8.66 -1.10
N LEU A 327 16.48 8.66 -0.27
CA LEU A 327 16.03 7.48 0.46
C LEU A 327 15.19 6.56 -0.46
N PRO A 328 15.03 5.26 -0.12
CA PRO A 328 14.31 4.29 -0.94
C PRO A 328 12.85 4.68 -1.20
N LEU A 329 12.46 4.74 -2.48
CA LEU A 329 11.09 5.09 -2.91
C LEU A 329 10.20 3.84 -3.10
N ASN A 330 10.32 2.88 -2.20
CA ASN A 330 9.65 1.58 -2.26
C ASN A 330 8.69 1.41 -1.07
N GLU A 331 8.43 0.16 -0.65
CA GLU A 331 7.57 -0.17 0.48
C GLU A 331 7.98 0.55 1.77
N HIS A 332 9.27 0.84 2.00
CA HIS A 332 9.73 1.59 3.17
C HIS A 332 9.18 3.03 3.22
N MET A 333 9.12 3.71 2.07
CA MET A 333 8.52 5.05 2.01
C MET A 333 7.02 5.00 2.26
N LYS A 334 6.33 3.98 1.72
CA LYS A 334 4.88 3.79 1.94
C LYS A 334 4.58 3.50 3.41
N TYR A 335 5.39 2.66 4.05
CA TYR A 335 5.35 2.36 5.48
C TYR A 335 5.48 3.65 6.32
N VAL A 336 6.57 4.41 6.13
CA VAL A 336 6.81 5.65 6.88
C VAL A 336 5.69 6.65 6.63
N LYS A 337 5.26 6.81 5.37
CA LYS A 337 4.13 7.67 5.00
C LYS A 337 2.86 7.28 5.78
N LYS A 338 2.50 5.99 5.77
CA LYS A 338 1.30 5.48 6.44
C LYS A 338 1.34 5.76 7.93
N LEU A 339 2.44 5.42 8.61
CA LEU A 339 2.55 5.64 10.06
C LEU A 339 2.55 7.12 10.43
N VAL A 340 3.22 7.99 9.66
CA VAL A 340 3.14 9.45 9.85
C VAL A 340 1.70 9.95 9.67
N GLY A 341 0.92 9.41 8.74
CA GLY A 341 -0.49 9.78 8.58
C GLY A 341 -1.37 9.35 9.77
N LEU A 342 -1.08 8.19 10.36
CA LEU A 342 -1.91 7.56 11.39
C LEU A 342 -1.52 7.87 12.84
N HIS A 343 -0.33 8.42 13.11
CA HIS A 343 0.21 8.54 14.47
C HIS A 343 -0.68 9.27 15.51
N MET A 344 -1.55 10.17 15.07
CA MET A 344 -2.48 10.86 15.98
C MET A 344 -3.67 9.99 16.42
N ARG A 345 -4.02 8.94 15.66
CA ARG A 345 -5.28 8.20 15.85
C ARG A 345 -5.29 7.38 17.14
N PRO A 346 -4.25 6.61 17.50
CA PRO A 346 -4.25 5.87 18.76
C PRO A 346 -4.33 6.79 19.98
N ILE A 347 -3.72 7.98 19.91
CA ILE A 347 -3.75 8.97 21.00
C ILE A 347 -5.18 9.49 21.20
N ALA A 348 -5.89 9.82 20.12
CA ALA A 348 -7.28 10.28 20.18
C ALA A 348 -8.20 9.22 20.79
N LEU A 349 -8.00 7.94 20.47
CA LEU A 349 -8.76 6.84 21.08
C LEU A 349 -8.56 6.76 22.59
N VAL A 350 -7.37 7.08 23.09
CA VAL A 350 -7.05 7.04 24.52
C VAL A 350 -7.68 8.21 25.29
N GLU A 351 -7.91 9.34 24.64
CA GLU A 351 -8.49 10.54 25.26
C GLU A 351 -10.03 10.48 25.36
N ASP A 352 -10.69 9.82 24.41
CA ASP A 352 -12.15 9.67 24.34
C ASP A 352 -12.63 8.23 24.69
N GLU A 353 -13.94 7.99 24.72
CA GLU A 353 -14.49 6.63 24.86
C GLU A 353 -14.14 5.79 23.61
N VAL A 354 -13.35 4.73 23.79
CA VAL A 354 -12.88 3.87 22.69
C VAL A 354 -14.04 3.06 22.11
N THR A 355 -14.61 3.52 20.99
CA THR A 355 -15.62 2.75 20.25
C THR A 355 -14.98 1.66 19.39
N ASP A 356 -15.63 0.50 19.31
CA ASP A 356 -15.12 -0.64 18.52
C ASP A 356 -14.99 -0.28 17.03
N SER A 357 -15.86 0.60 16.51
CA SER A 357 -15.80 1.13 15.15
C SER A 357 -14.51 1.91 14.86
N ALA A 358 -14.08 2.74 15.81
CA ALA A 358 -12.86 3.51 15.66
C ALA A 358 -11.61 2.60 15.74
N VAL A 359 -11.66 1.53 16.55
CA VAL A 359 -10.61 0.50 16.61
C VAL A 359 -10.56 -0.33 15.32
N ARG A 360 -11.70 -0.75 14.75
CA ARG A 360 -11.75 -1.44 13.44
C ARG A 360 -11.15 -0.60 12.33
N ARG A 361 -11.54 0.69 12.24
CA ARG A 361 -10.96 1.60 11.24
C ARG A 361 -9.45 1.75 11.41
N LEU A 362 -8.95 1.83 12.64
CA LEU A 362 -7.52 1.88 12.91
C LEU A 362 -6.80 0.59 12.48
N LEU A 363 -7.33 -0.59 12.80
CA LEU A 363 -6.79 -1.88 12.36
C LEU A 363 -6.75 -1.98 10.85
N PHE A 364 -7.84 -1.62 10.19
CA PHE A 364 -7.95 -1.68 8.73
C PHE A 364 -6.94 -0.74 8.05
N ASP A 365 -6.86 0.51 8.50
CA ASP A 365 -5.98 1.51 7.87
C ASP A 365 -4.50 1.24 8.15
N ALA A 366 -4.16 0.74 9.36
CA ALA A 366 -2.79 0.39 9.71
C ALA A 366 -2.34 -0.96 9.11
N GLY A 367 -3.25 -1.93 9.01
CA GLY A 367 -2.97 -3.30 8.57
C GLY A 367 -1.91 -3.97 9.44
N ASP A 368 -0.91 -4.59 8.81
CA ASP A 368 0.19 -5.28 9.49
C ASP A 368 1.10 -4.35 10.31
N ASP A 369 1.09 -3.04 10.04
CA ASP A 369 1.98 -2.07 10.70
C ASP A 369 1.38 -1.48 11.99
N ILE A 370 0.25 -2.01 12.47
CA ILE A 370 -0.42 -1.50 13.68
C ILE A 370 0.46 -1.63 14.93
N ASP A 371 1.24 -2.70 15.06
CA ASP A 371 2.09 -2.90 16.24
C ASP A 371 3.23 -1.86 16.31
N ASP A 372 3.78 -1.49 15.16
CA ASP A 372 4.76 -0.41 15.02
C ASP A 372 4.12 0.97 15.22
N LEU A 373 2.91 1.20 14.69
CA LEU A 373 2.13 2.39 14.96
C LEU A 373 1.92 2.58 16.47
N MET A 374 1.59 1.49 17.16
CA MET A 374 1.37 1.53 18.61
C MET A 374 2.68 1.80 19.35
N THR A 375 3.80 1.22 18.89
CA THR A 375 5.14 1.49 19.44
C THR A 375 5.52 2.97 19.31
N LEU A 376 5.31 3.56 18.13
CA LEU A 376 5.52 4.99 17.89
C LEU A 376 4.67 5.86 18.82
N CYS A 377 3.37 5.59 18.92
CA CYS A 377 2.47 6.39 19.75
C CYS A 377 2.83 6.30 21.24
N LYS A 378 3.23 5.11 21.71
CA LYS A 378 3.72 4.92 23.08
C LYS A 378 4.99 5.73 23.35
N ALA A 379 5.90 5.78 22.37
CA ALA A 379 7.12 6.57 22.44
C ALA A 379 6.87 8.10 22.39
N ASP A 380 5.79 8.52 21.72
CA ASP A 380 5.37 9.92 21.59
C ASP A 380 4.71 10.51 22.85
N ILE A 381 4.26 9.67 23.79
CA ILE A 381 3.73 10.12 25.09
C ILE A 381 4.88 10.67 25.95
N THR A 382 5.28 11.91 25.69
CA THR A 382 6.32 12.66 26.41
C THR A 382 5.67 13.77 27.25
N SER A 383 5.34 13.46 28.51
CA SER A 383 4.79 14.44 29.45
C SER A 383 5.58 14.47 30.74
N LYS A 384 5.77 15.68 31.29
CA LYS A 384 6.39 15.90 32.60
C LYS A 384 5.46 15.50 33.76
N ASN A 385 4.15 15.37 33.51
CA ASN A 385 3.18 14.96 34.51
C ASN A 385 3.07 13.42 34.53
N GLN A 386 3.67 12.78 35.53
CA GLN A 386 3.71 11.33 35.65
C GLN A 386 2.33 10.68 35.77
N ASN A 387 1.38 11.31 36.49
CA ASN A 387 0.01 10.78 36.60
C ASN A 387 -0.70 10.79 35.24
N LYS A 388 -0.50 11.82 34.43
CA LYS A 388 -1.03 11.87 33.07
C LYS A 388 -0.39 10.78 32.21
N VAL A 389 0.94 10.62 32.25
CA VAL A 389 1.62 9.55 31.49
C VAL A 389 1.09 8.16 31.86
N GLN A 390 0.92 7.90 33.16
CA GLN A 390 0.47 6.60 33.64
C GLN A 390 -0.95 6.27 33.15
N ARG A 391 -1.89 7.22 33.29
CA ARG A 391 -3.27 7.04 32.78
C ARG A 391 -3.30 6.80 31.27
N PHE A 392 -2.49 7.53 30.51
CA PHE A 392 -2.39 7.33 29.06
C PHE A 392 -1.85 5.95 28.72
N ARG A 393 -0.86 5.45 29.46
CA ARG A 393 -0.33 4.09 29.28
C ARG A 393 -1.39 3.02 29.56
N GLU A 394 -2.14 3.14 30.65
CA GLU A 394 -3.21 2.20 31.01
C GLU A 394 -4.31 2.16 29.94
N ASN A 395 -4.75 3.32 29.47
CA ASN A 395 -5.72 3.41 28.37
C ASN A 395 -5.16 2.84 27.06
N PHE A 396 -3.86 3.01 26.81
CA PHE A 396 -3.21 2.46 25.62
C PHE A 396 -3.16 0.93 25.65
N ASP A 397 -2.93 0.34 26.82
CA ASP A 397 -3.00 -1.11 27.01
C ASP A 397 -4.43 -1.64 26.79
N LEU A 398 -5.47 -0.87 27.19
CA LEU A 398 -6.86 -1.19 26.86
C LEU A 398 -7.13 -1.16 25.35
N VAL A 399 -6.65 -0.13 24.64
CA VAL A 399 -6.77 -0.06 23.17
C VAL A 399 -6.07 -1.26 22.55
N LYS A 400 -4.88 -1.63 23.03
CA LYS A 400 -4.14 -2.80 22.55
C LYS A 400 -4.94 -4.10 22.76
N GLN A 401 -5.59 -4.27 23.91
CA GLN A 401 -6.44 -5.43 24.15
C GLN A 401 -7.63 -5.46 23.18
N LYS A 402 -8.33 -4.33 22.99
CA LYS A 402 -9.42 -4.24 22.01
C LYS A 402 -8.98 -4.54 20.59
N LEU A 403 -7.78 -4.12 20.19
CA LEU A 403 -7.21 -4.44 18.88
C LEU A 403 -7.08 -5.96 18.69
N VAL A 404 -6.63 -6.69 19.72
CA VAL A 404 -6.53 -8.15 19.70
C VAL A 404 -7.92 -8.79 19.63
N ASP A 405 -8.83 -8.40 20.52
CA ASP A 405 -10.17 -8.98 20.60
C ASP A 405 -10.96 -8.80 19.28
N ILE A 406 -10.87 -7.61 18.67
CA ILE A 406 -11.53 -7.32 17.39
C ILE A 406 -10.85 -8.06 16.24
N GLU A 407 -9.53 -8.17 16.22
CA GLU A 407 -8.84 -8.92 15.15
C GLU A 407 -9.17 -10.41 15.21
N GLU A 408 -9.23 -11.01 16.41
CA GLU A 408 -9.61 -12.42 16.59
C GLU A 408 -11.05 -12.68 16.12
N LYS A 409 -11.95 -11.74 16.38
CA LYS A 409 -13.37 -11.85 16.05
C LYS A 409 -13.68 -11.57 14.58
N ASP A 410 -13.12 -10.49 14.04
CA ASP A 410 -13.56 -9.90 12.77
C ASP A 410 -12.50 -10.05 11.64
N ARG A 411 -11.27 -10.47 11.97
CA ARG A 411 -10.13 -10.64 11.03
C ARG A 411 -9.90 -9.43 10.12
N VAL A 412 -9.82 -8.25 10.74
CA VAL A 412 -9.87 -6.95 10.06
C VAL A 412 -8.60 -6.63 9.28
N ARG A 413 -7.41 -7.05 9.74
CA ARG A 413 -6.14 -6.79 9.02
C ARG A 413 -6.15 -7.42 7.62
N ASN A 414 -6.77 -8.58 7.48
CA ASN A 414 -6.92 -9.32 6.22
C ASN A 414 -8.32 -9.15 5.60
N PHE A 415 -8.99 -8.03 5.89
CA PHE A 415 -10.37 -7.80 5.48
C PHE A 415 -10.53 -7.92 3.97
N GLN A 416 -11.36 -8.88 3.55
CA GLN A 416 -11.89 -8.98 2.20
C GLN A 416 -13.41 -8.73 2.27
N PRO A 417 -13.94 -7.77 1.48
CA PRO A 417 -15.38 -7.56 1.43
C PRO A 417 -16.12 -8.86 1.09
N PRO A 418 -17.17 -9.24 1.82
CA PRO A 418 -17.93 -10.45 1.53
C PRO A 418 -18.58 -10.47 0.14
N VAL A 419 -18.83 -9.28 -0.42
CA VAL A 419 -19.37 -9.06 -1.76
C VAL A 419 -18.35 -8.23 -2.53
N ASP A 420 -17.90 -8.72 -3.68
CA ASP A 420 -16.91 -8.05 -4.51
C ASP A 420 -17.53 -7.23 -5.66
N GLY A 421 -16.68 -6.53 -6.41
CA GLY A 421 -17.14 -5.70 -7.53
C GLY A 421 -17.73 -6.51 -8.68
N GLU A 422 -17.23 -7.74 -8.90
CA GLU A 422 -17.70 -8.62 -9.98
C GLU A 422 -19.12 -9.10 -9.68
N GLU A 423 -19.39 -9.46 -8.43
CA GLU A 423 -20.71 -9.86 -7.99
C GLU A 423 -21.74 -8.73 -8.10
N ILE A 424 -21.36 -7.50 -7.73
CA ILE A 424 -22.22 -6.31 -7.91
C ILE A 424 -22.53 -6.13 -9.41
N MET A 425 -21.50 -6.20 -10.27
CA MET A 425 -21.66 -6.05 -11.71
C MET A 425 -22.59 -7.12 -12.30
N GLN A 426 -22.42 -8.38 -11.91
CA GLN A 426 -23.27 -9.49 -12.36
C GLN A 426 -24.70 -9.36 -11.87
N THR A 427 -24.91 -9.00 -10.59
CA THR A 427 -26.23 -8.90 -9.97
C THR A 427 -27.08 -7.81 -10.62
N PHE A 428 -26.47 -6.68 -11.01
CA PHE A 428 -27.19 -5.52 -11.55
C PHE A 428 -26.98 -5.30 -13.05
N GLY A 429 -26.20 -6.15 -13.72
CA GLY A 429 -25.88 -6.00 -15.14
C GLY A 429 -25.08 -4.73 -15.44
N LEU A 430 -24.21 -4.32 -14.53
CA LEU A 430 -23.38 -3.11 -14.64
C LEU A 430 -22.01 -3.43 -15.22
N GLU A 431 -21.47 -2.48 -15.98
CA GLU A 431 -20.04 -2.43 -16.32
C GLU A 431 -19.23 -1.75 -15.19
N PRO A 432 -17.88 -1.86 -15.19
CA PRO A 432 -17.03 -1.17 -14.23
C PRO A 432 -17.32 0.34 -14.19
N SER A 433 -17.94 0.81 -13.10
CA SER A 433 -18.54 2.15 -13.05
C SER A 433 -18.58 2.73 -11.62
N LYS A 434 -18.88 4.03 -11.51
CA LYS A 434 -18.97 4.74 -10.22
C LYS A 434 -20.00 4.12 -9.25
N PRO A 435 -21.20 3.68 -9.68
CA PRO A 435 -22.16 2.99 -8.82
C PRO A 435 -21.58 1.75 -8.12
N VAL A 436 -20.81 0.93 -8.85
CA VAL A 436 -20.15 -0.26 -8.28
C VAL A 436 -19.18 0.14 -7.16
N GLY A 437 -18.38 1.20 -7.40
CA GLY A 437 -17.48 1.76 -6.40
C GLY A 437 -18.23 2.27 -5.16
N TYR A 438 -19.32 3.01 -5.35
CA TYR A 438 -20.16 3.52 -4.26
C TYR A 438 -20.73 2.39 -3.40
N ILE A 439 -21.32 1.35 -4.00
CA ILE A 439 -21.90 0.22 -3.28
C ILE A 439 -20.80 -0.52 -2.49
N LYS A 440 -19.65 -0.77 -3.11
CA LYS A 440 -18.51 -1.42 -2.45
C LYS A 440 -18.00 -0.63 -1.25
N ASP A 441 -17.85 0.69 -1.41
CA ASP A 441 -17.41 1.57 -0.32
C ASP A 441 -18.45 1.65 0.80
N ALA A 442 -19.74 1.72 0.47
CA ALA A 442 -20.82 1.72 1.46
C ALA A 442 -20.85 0.43 2.29
N ILE A 443 -20.65 -0.74 1.67
CA ILE A 443 -20.58 -2.03 2.38
C ILE A 443 -19.37 -2.05 3.31
N LYS A 444 -18.20 -1.68 2.79
CA LYS A 444 -16.95 -1.62 3.58
C LYS A 444 -17.11 -0.68 4.79
N ASP A 445 -17.60 0.53 4.57
CA ASP A 445 -17.77 1.53 5.62
C ASP A 445 -18.79 1.06 6.67
N ALA A 446 -19.89 0.42 6.25
CA ALA A 446 -20.89 -0.12 7.17
C ALA A 446 -20.34 -1.26 8.05
N ILE A 447 -19.44 -2.11 7.52
CA ILE A 447 -18.76 -3.15 8.31
C ILE A 447 -17.80 -2.49 9.31
N LEU A 448 -16.97 -1.56 8.85
CA LEU A 448 -16.01 -0.86 9.72
C LEU A 448 -16.73 -0.07 10.82
N ASP A 449 -17.89 0.51 10.52
CA ASP A 449 -18.73 1.24 11.47
C ASP A 449 -19.54 0.33 12.39
N GLY A 450 -19.58 -0.98 12.13
CA GLY A 450 -20.32 -1.96 12.92
C GLY A 450 -21.83 -1.93 12.69
N ILE A 451 -22.28 -1.32 11.59
CA ILE A 451 -23.69 -1.28 11.16
C ILE A 451 -24.13 -2.67 10.67
N ILE A 452 -23.21 -3.38 10.01
CA ILE A 452 -23.42 -4.77 9.58
C ILE A 452 -22.24 -5.64 10.01
N THR A 453 -22.48 -6.94 10.15
CA THR A 453 -21.45 -7.95 10.38
C THR A 453 -20.69 -8.25 9.09
N ASN A 454 -19.45 -8.73 9.23
CA ASN A 454 -18.58 -9.12 8.11
C ASN A 454 -18.99 -10.49 7.53
N ASP A 455 -20.24 -10.60 7.06
CA ASP A 455 -20.79 -11.81 6.46
C ASP A 455 -21.52 -11.49 5.15
N TYR A 456 -21.59 -12.50 4.30
CA TYR A 456 -22.17 -12.39 2.97
C TYR A 456 -23.64 -11.96 3.00
N ALA A 457 -24.46 -12.51 3.90
CA ALA A 457 -25.90 -12.22 3.92
C ALA A 457 -26.18 -10.76 4.29
N SER A 458 -25.46 -10.24 5.29
CA SER A 458 -25.57 -8.83 5.69
C SER A 458 -25.07 -7.88 4.61
N ALA A 459 -23.93 -8.20 3.98
CA ALA A 459 -23.36 -7.42 2.89
C ALA A 459 -24.25 -7.41 1.65
N TYR A 460 -24.79 -8.57 1.25
CA TYR A 460 -25.68 -8.71 0.10
C TYR A 460 -27.00 -7.95 0.28
N ARG A 461 -27.58 -7.96 1.50
CA ARG A 461 -28.77 -7.16 1.78
C ARG A 461 -28.49 -5.66 1.64
N LEU A 462 -27.39 -5.19 2.21
CA LEU A 462 -26.99 -3.78 2.10
C LEU A 462 -26.66 -3.40 0.65
N MET A 463 -26.07 -4.32 -0.12
CA MET A 463 -25.84 -4.16 -1.55
C MET A 463 -27.15 -3.85 -2.30
N LEU A 464 -28.22 -4.64 -2.05
CA LEU A 464 -29.53 -4.43 -2.66
C LEU A 464 -30.19 -3.11 -2.21
N ASP A 465 -30.05 -2.74 -0.94
CA ASP A 465 -30.56 -1.47 -0.42
C ASP A 465 -29.86 -0.28 -1.10
N LYS A 466 -28.54 -0.33 -1.24
CA LYS A 466 -27.74 0.73 -1.87
C LYS A 466 -27.94 0.83 -3.37
N ALA A 467 -28.20 -0.29 -4.05
CA ALA A 467 -28.56 -0.27 -5.46
C ALA A 467 -29.93 0.38 -5.70
N ARG A 468 -30.92 0.10 -4.83
CA ARG A 468 -32.24 0.76 -4.86
C ARG A 468 -32.16 2.27 -4.63
N GLU A 469 -31.27 2.75 -3.75
CA GLU A 469 -31.01 4.19 -3.59
C GLU A 469 -30.50 4.88 -4.87
N LEU A 470 -29.96 4.11 -5.82
CA LEU A 470 -29.46 4.57 -7.11
C LEU A 470 -30.41 4.26 -8.28
N ASP A 471 -31.64 3.80 -8.00
CA ASP A 471 -32.61 3.32 -8.99
C ASP A 471 -32.06 2.19 -9.88
N ILE A 472 -31.21 1.31 -9.31
CA ILE A 472 -30.64 0.15 -9.99
C ILE A 472 -31.28 -1.12 -9.45
N GLU A 473 -31.95 -1.87 -10.35
CA GLU A 473 -32.61 -3.14 -10.01
C GLU A 473 -31.77 -4.34 -10.48
N PRO A 474 -31.84 -5.49 -9.78
CA PRO A 474 -31.16 -6.71 -10.20
C PRO A 474 -31.56 -7.18 -11.60
N VAL A 475 -30.61 -7.73 -12.34
CA VAL A 475 -30.89 -8.41 -13.61
C VAL A 475 -31.21 -9.88 -13.36
N HIS A 476 -32.36 -10.33 -13.86
CA HIS A 476 -32.83 -11.71 -13.72
C HIS A 476 -32.33 -12.60 -14.87
N LYS A 477 -31.01 -12.67 -15.05
CA LYS A 477 -30.40 -13.50 -16.11
C LYS A 477 -30.62 -14.99 -15.85
N GLY A 478 -31.06 -15.73 -16.87
CA GLY A 478 -31.37 -17.16 -16.74
C GLY A 478 -32.66 -17.49 -15.97
N GLU A 479 -33.46 -16.49 -15.62
CA GLU A 479 -34.73 -16.66 -14.90
C GLU A 479 -35.92 -16.29 -15.80
N LEU A 480 -37.06 -16.95 -15.56
CA LEU A 480 -38.35 -16.54 -16.09
C LEU A 480 -39.11 -15.88 -14.94
N CYS A 481 -39.04 -14.55 -14.89
CA CYS A 481 -39.78 -13.76 -13.91
C CYS A 481 -41.26 -13.86 -14.22
N HIS A 482 -42.10 -14.18 -13.23
CA HIS A 482 -43.53 -14.25 -13.45
C HIS A 482 -44.33 -13.66 -12.29
N THR A 483 -45.55 -13.24 -12.59
CA THR A 483 -46.54 -12.77 -11.63
C THR A 483 -47.94 -13.14 -12.12
N SER A 484 -48.99 -12.77 -11.38
CA SER A 484 -50.37 -12.99 -11.78
C SER A 484 -51.21 -11.72 -11.67
N ALA A 485 -52.26 -11.63 -12.49
CA ALA A 485 -53.21 -10.54 -12.48
C ALA A 485 -54.65 -11.06 -12.57
N GLU A 486 -55.52 -10.52 -11.73
CA GLU A 486 -56.96 -10.79 -11.81
C GLU A 486 -57.60 -10.06 -12.99
N THR A 487 -58.44 -10.76 -13.74
CA THR A 487 -59.18 -10.22 -14.89
C THR A 487 -60.66 -10.62 -14.82
N PRO A 488 -61.56 -9.96 -15.58
CA PRO A 488 -62.97 -10.36 -15.64
C PRO A 488 -63.22 -11.82 -16.06
N LEU A 489 -62.25 -12.46 -16.72
CA LEU A 489 -62.34 -13.86 -17.19
C LEU A 489 -61.52 -14.84 -16.32
N GLY A 490 -61.04 -14.37 -15.16
CA GLY A 490 -60.24 -15.14 -14.21
C GLY A 490 -58.77 -14.68 -14.14
N ARG A 491 -57.97 -15.36 -13.31
CA ARG A 491 -56.56 -15.04 -13.10
C ARG A 491 -55.72 -15.38 -14.32
N LEU A 492 -54.91 -14.42 -14.76
CA LEU A 492 -53.85 -14.61 -15.74
C LEU A 492 -52.49 -14.73 -15.06
N TYR A 493 -51.63 -15.58 -15.60
CA TYR A 493 -50.23 -15.69 -15.23
C TYR A 493 -49.38 -15.14 -16.37
N ILE A 494 -48.48 -14.21 -16.05
CA ILE A 494 -47.67 -13.48 -17.01
C ILE A 494 -46.22 -13.74 -16.66
N GLY A 495 -45.44 -14.20 -17.63
CA GLY A 495 -44.01 -14.47 -17.47
C GLY A 495 -43.17 -13.78 -18.53
N ALA A 496 -42.06 -13.20 -18.10
CA ALA A 496 -41.10 -12.48 -18.92
C ALA A 496 -39.71 -13.12 -18.76
N GLY A 497 -39.04 -13.35 -19.88
CA GLY A 497 -37.61 -13.65 -19.90
C GLY A 497 -36.79 -12.41 -20.27
N GLU A 498 -35.51 -12.61 -20.56
CA GLU A 498 -34.57 -11.52 -20.84
C GLU A 498 -34.96 -10.63 -22.03
N SER A 499 -35.66 -11.17 -23.03
CA SER A 499 -35.95 -10.44 -24.29
C SER A 499 -37.42 -10.06 -24.49
N GLY A 500 -38.32 -10.45 -23.57
CA GLY A 500 -39.74 -10.08 -23.68
C GLY A 500 -40.69 -10.97 -22.88
N ILE A 501 -41.99 -10.71 -23.05
CA ILE A 501 -43.06 -11.56 -22.54
C ILE A 501 -42.99 -12.91 -23.25
N ALA A 502 -42.78 -13.96 -22.48
CA ALA A 502 -42.65 -15.32 -22.98
C ALA A 502 -43.96 -16.12 -22.81
N VAL A 503 -44.77 -15.76 -21.83
CA VAL A 503 -46.02 -16.46 -21.52
C VAL A 503 -47.09 -15.51 -20.97
N ILE A 504 -48.30 -15.64 -21.49
CA ILE A 504 -49.55 -15.14 -20.90
C ILE A 504 -50.53 -16.31 -20.94
N GLY A 505 -50.69 -16.97 -19.80
CA GLY A 505 -51.47 -18.19 -19.64
C GLY A 505 -52.54 -18.04 -18.56
N TRP A 506 -53.40 -19.04 -18.46
CA TRP A 506 -54.48 -19.09 -17.46
C TRP A 506 -54.15 -19.99 -16.27
N SER A 507 -52.97 -20.63 -16.28
CA SER A 507 -52.50 -21.52 -15.22
C SER A 507 -51.01 -21.33 -14.94
N ARG A 508 -50.59 -21.69 -13.73
CA ARG A 508 -49.17 -21.71 -13.35
C ARG A 508 -48.38 -22.75 -14.16
N ASP A 509 -49.00 -23.86 -14.52
CA ASP A 509 -48.36 -24.94 -15.31
C ASP A 509 -47.89 -24.47 -16.69
N GLU A 510 -48.57 -23.48 -17.29
CA GLU A 510 -48.14 -22.87 -18.56
C GLU A 510 -46.83 -22.09 -18.40
N VAL A 511 -46.66 -21.38 -17.28
CA VAL A 511 -45.40 -20.68 -16.95
C VAL A 511 -44.27 -21.68 -16.80
N ASP A 512 -44.49 -22.76 -16.05
CA ASP A 512 -43.48 -23.80 -15.84
C ASP A 512 -43.13 -24.54 -17.13
N THR A 513 -44.11 -24.74 -18.02
CA THR A 513 -43.91 -25.35 -19.34
C THR A 513 -43.02 -24.46 -20.23
N VAL A 514 -43.28 -23.15 -20.25
CA VAL A 514 -42.47 -22.19 -21.02
C VAL A 514 -41.08 -22.03 -20.41
N ALA A 515 -40.96 -21.97 -19.08
CA ALA A 515 -39.68 -21.93 -18.37
C ALA A 515 -38.81 -23.12 -18.75
N LYS A 516 -39.35 -24.35 -18.70
CA LYS A 516 -38.67 -25.57 -19.13
C LYS A 516 -38.23 -25.51 -20.59
N ARG A 517 -39.10 -25.03 -21.49
CA ARG A 517 -38.81 -24.92 -22.93
C ARG A 517 -37.69 -23.92 -23.22
N LEU A 518 -37.66 -22.80 -22.48
CA LEU A 518 -36.63 -21.78 -22.58
C LEU A 518 -35.36 -22.10 -21.76
N LYS A 519 -35.39 -23.17 -20.95
CA LYS A 519 -34.33 -23.53 -20.01
C LYS A 519 -34.04 -22.42 -18.98
N LEU A 520 -35.10 -21.75 -18.52
CA LEU A 520 -35.05 -20.70 -17.51
C LEU A 520 -35.62 -21.21 -16.19
N LYS A 521 -35.12 -20.66 -15.07
CA LYS A 521 -35.67 -20.94 -13.73
C LYS A 521 -36.88 -20.03 -13.46
N PRO A 522 -38.09 -20.55 -13.20
CA PRO A 522 -39.24 -19.70 -12.89
C PRO A 522 -39.05 -19.05 -11.51
N VAL A 523 -39.21 -17.73 -11.44
CA VAL A 523 -39.11 -16.94 -10.21
C VAL A 523 -40.30 -16.00 -10.12
N GLU A 524 -40.98 -16.00 -8.97
CA GLU A 524 -42.14 -15.15 -8.73
C GLU A 524 -41.69 -13.77 -8.26
N VAL A 525 -41.77 -12.77 -9.12
CA VAL A 525 -41.27 -11.41 -8.88
C VAL A 525 -41.97 -10.41 -9.82
N HIS A 526 -42.10 -9.15 -9.37
CA HIS A 526 -42.54 -8.05 -10.22
C HIS A 526 -41.35 -7.45 -10.97
N THR A 527 -41.53 -7.16 -12.26
CA THR A 527 -40.55 -6.42 -13.07
C THR A 527 -41.26 -5.33 -13.85
N PRO A 528 -40.56 -4.25 -14.27
CA PRO A 528 -41.18 -3.18 -15.04
C PRO A 528 -41.91 -3.65 -16.30
N LEU A 529 -41.41 -4.72 -16.95
CA LEU A 529 -42.04 -5.30 -18.13
C LEU A 529 -43.32 -6.08 -17.77
N LEU A 530 -43.32 -6.83 -16.66
CA LEU A 530 -44.51 -7.53 -16.17
C LEU A 530 -45.60 -6.53 -15.77
N ASP A 531 -45.25 -5.47 -15.06
CA ASP A 531 -46.19 -4.43 -14.65
C ASP A 531 -46.77 -3.69 -15.86
N LYS A 532 -45.94 -3.40 -16.88
CA LYS A 532 -46.39 -2.86 -18.17
C LYS A 532 -47.37 -3.81 -18.87
N ALA A 533 -47.10 -5.12 -18.88
CA ALA A 533 -48.00 -6.11 -19.47
C ALA A 533 -49.35 -6.17 -18.73
N ILE A 534 -49.33 -6.15 -17.39
CA ILE A 534 -50.55 -6.09 -16.57
C ILE A 534 -51.36 -4.84 -16.89
N ALA A 535 -50.72 -3.67 -16.98
CA ALA A 535 -51.38 -2.41 -17.31
C ALA A 535 -52.09 -2.50 -18.68
N GLN A 536 -51.39 -2.99 -19.72
CA GLN A 536 -51.98 -3.14 -21.04
C GLN A 536 -53.11 -4.16 -21.09
N LEU A 537 -53.00 -5.28 -20.37
CA LEU A 537 -54.08 -6.27 -20.27
C LEU A 537 -55.31 -5.66 -19.58
N ARG A 538 -55.14 -4.85 -18.52
CA ARG A 538 -56.25 -4.14 -17.87
C ARG A 538 -56.95 -3.17 -18.83
N GLU A 539 -56.19 -2.40 -19.60
CA GLU A 539 -56.73 -1.49 -20.63
C GLU A 539 -57.48 -2.27 -21.72
N TYR A 540 -56.98 -3.45 -22.12
CA TYR A 540 -57.65 -4.32 -23.10
C TYR A 540 -59.00 -4.81 -22.57
N PHE A 541 -59.06 -5.30 -21.33
CA PHE A 541 -60.32 -5.71 -20.69
C PHE A 541 -61.28 -4.56 -20.42
N ALA A 542 -60.78 -3.33 -20.31
CA ALA A 542 -61.60 -2.12 -20.22
C ALA A 542 -62.06 -1.58 -21.59
N GLY A 543 -61.61 -2.18 -22.70
CA GLY A 543 -61.95 -1.76 -24.06
C GLY A 543 -61.21 -0.51 -24.56
N THR A 544 -60.26 0.03 -23.79
CA THR A 544 -59.49 1.25 -24.16
C THR A 544 -58.21 0.95 -24.93
N ARG A 545 -57.81 -0.33 -25.03
CA ARG A 545 -56.65 -0.78 -25.81
C ARG A 545 -57.06 -1.80 -26.86
N HIS A 546 -56.66 -1.54 -28.11
CA HIS A 546 -56.90 -2.45 -29.24
C HIS A 546 -55.62 -3.12 -29.76
N GLU A 547 -54.44 -2.57 -29.43
CA GLU A 547 -53.13 -3.09 -29.82
C GLU A 547 -52.15 -3.14 -28.63
N PHE A 548 -51.26 -4.13 -28.62
CA PHE A 548 -50.26 -4.30 -27.57
C PHE A 548 -48.87 -3.82 -28.02
N SER A 549 -48.14 -3.16 -27.12
CA SER A 549 -46.77 -2.69 -27.32
C SER A 549 -45.81 -3.35 -26.32
N LEU A 550 -45.75 -4.68 -26.40
CA LEU A 550 -44.96 -5.54 -25.52
C LEU A 550 -43.90 -6.27 -26.36
N PRO A 551 -42.62 -6.26 -25.97
CA PRO A 551 -41.63 -7.15 -26.57
C PRO A 551 -42.02 -8.61 -26.26
N LEU A 552 -41.90 -9.49 -27.24
CA LEU A 552 -42.26 -10.91 -27.12
C LEU A 552 -41.04 -11.81 -27.25
N GLN A 553 -40.91 -12.77 -26.35
CA GLN A 553 -39.89 -13.82 -26.38
C GLN A 553 -40.54 -15.15 -26.75
N LEU A 554 -40.80 -15.34 -28.04
CA LEU A 554 -41.47 -16.53 -28.54
C LEU A 554 -40.47 -17.64 -28.84
N ASN A 555 -40.84 -18.89 -28.51
CA ASN A 555 -40.06 -20.08 -28.82
C ASN A 555 -40.97 -21.14 -29.46
N GLY A 556 -40.98 -21.15 -30.79
CA GLY A 556 -41.75 -22.06 -31.62
C GLY A 556 -41.02 -22.39 -32.92
N THR A 557 -41.54 -23.38 -33.66
CA THR A 557 -41.04 -23.73 -34.99
C THR A 557 -41.24 -22.59 -35.99
N GLU A 558 -40.53 -22.60 -37.12
CA GLU A 558 -40.69 -21.58 -38.17
C GLU A 558 -42.16 -21.42 -38.61
N HIS A 559 -42.89 -22.55 -38.69
CA HIS A 559 -44.32 -22.54 -39.00
C HIS A 559 -45.16 -21.87 -37.90
N GLN A 560 -44.87 -22.14 -36.62
CA GLN A 560 -45.56 -21.50 -35.50
C GLN A 560 -45.29 -20.00 -35.46
N MET A 561 -44.04 -19.59 -35.64
CA MET A 561 -43.67 -18.18 -35.67
C MET A 561 -44.41 -17.41 -36.77
N LYS A 562 -44.50 -17.99 -37.98
CA LYS A 562 -45.29 -17.43 -39.09
C LYS A 562 -46.79 -17.37 -38.76
N ALA A 563 -47.35 -18.41 -38.15
CA ALA A 563 -48.76 -18.43 -37.76
C ALA A 563 -49.08 -17.35 -36.72
N TRP A 564 -48.23 -17.21 -35.71
CA TRP A 564 -48.39 -16.23 -34.63
C TRP A 564 -48.18 -14.78 -35.10
N ALA A 565 -47.29 -14.57 -36.08
CA ALA A 565 -47.15 -13.26 -36.73
C ALA A 565 -48.43 -12.88 -37.50
N GLU A 566 -49.04 -13.83 -38.22
CA GLU A 566 -50.31 -13.61 -38.93
C GLU A 566 -51.47 -13.32 -37.95
N LEU A 567 -51.52 -14.00 -36.79
CA LEU A 567 -52.54 -13.72 -35.78
C LEU A 567 -52.53 -12.25 -35.34
N GLN A 568 -51.36 -11.65 -35.20
CA GLN A 568 -51.21 -10.26 -34.80
C GLN A 568 -51.69 -9.27 -35.88
N GLN A 569 -51.86 -9.71 -37.13
CA GLN A 569 -52.40 -8.89 -38.22
C GLN A 569 -53.94 -8.86 -38.24
N ILE A 570 -54.60 -9.70 -37.43
CA ILE A 570 -56.06 -9.72 -37.36
C ILE A 570 -56.52 -8.54 -36.49
N PRO A 571 -57.27 -7.56 -37.01
CA PRO A 571 -57.67 -6.38 -36.24
C PRO A 571 -58.56 -6.71 -35.04
N TYR A 572 -58.61 -5.80 -34.07
CA TYR A 572 -59.49 -5.91 -32.90
C TYR A 572 -60.96 -5.96 -33.33
N GLY A 573 -61.71 -6.94 -32.81
CA GLY A 573 -63.13 -7.14 -33.17
C GLY A 573 -63.35 -7.69 -34.57
N GLU A 574 -62.31 -8.20 -35.23
CA GLU A 574 -62.40 -8.95 -36.48
C GLU A 574 -62.06 -10.42 -36.27
N THR A 575 -62.59 -11.26 -37.15
CA THR A 575 -62.35 -12.71 -37.11
C THR A 575 -62.06 -13.22 -38.50
N ILE A 576 -61.14 -14.18 -38.60
CA ILE A 576 -60.84 -14.89 -39.85
C ILE A 576 -61.05 -16.39 -39.66
N SER A 577 -61.19 -17.14 -40.76
CA SER A 577 -61.24 -18.60 -40.66
C SER A 577 -59.84 -19.23 -40.59
N TYR A 578 -59.72 -20.45 -40.06
CA TYR A 578 -58.45 -21.21 -40.12
C TYR A 578 -57.93 -21.38 -41.55
N GLY A 579 -58.83 -21.55 -42.53
CA GLY A 579 -58.47 -21.66 -43.94
C GLY A 579 -57.94 -20.34 -44.51
N GLU A 580 -58.52 -19.22 -44.07
CA GLU A 580 -58.04 -17.89 -44.45
C GLU A 580 -56.65 -17.61 -43.88
N GLN A 581 -56.42 -17.89 -42.60
CA GLN A 581 -55.10 -17.77 -41.98
C GLN A 581 -54.07 -18.65 -42.71
N ALA A 582 -54.43 -19.89 -43.03
CA ALA A 582 -53.57 -20.80 -43.77
C ALA A 582 -53.26 -20.29 -45.19
N SER A 583 -54.23 -19.66 -45.86
CA SER A 583 -54.03 -19.04 -47.16
C SER A 583 -53.11 -17.82 -47.11
N ARG A 584 -53.24 -16.96 -46.08
CA ARG A 584 -52.33 -15.82 -45.85
C ARG A 584 -50.90 -16.26 -45.56
N MET A 585 -50.74 -17.42 -44.92
CA MET A 585 -49.45 -18.10 -44.74
C MET A 585 -48.91 -18.81 -45.99
N GLY A 586 -49.61 -18.74 -47.13
CA GLY A 586 -49.17 -19.34 -48.40
C GLY A 586 -49.54 -20.82 -48.60
N ASN A 587 -50.38 -21.41 -47.76
CA ASN A 587 -50.83 -22.79 -47.89
C ASN A 587 -52.33 -22.96 -47.53
N ALA A 588 -53.21 -22.73 -48.50
CA ALA A 588 -54.67 -22.82 -48.33
C ALA A 588 -55.18 -24.20 -47.85
N LYS A 589 -54.39 -25.28 -47.98
CA LYS A 589 -54.74 -26.62 -47.47
C LYS A 589 -54.22 -26.88 -46.04
N GLY A 590 -53.55 -25.91 -45.43
CA GLY A 590 -52.82 -26.01 -44.16
C GLY A 590 -53.63 -25.82 -42.88
N SER A 591 -54.96 -25.72 -42.95
CA SER A 591 -55.83 -25.34 -41.81
C SER A 591 -55.61 -26.15 -40.53
N ARG A 592 -55.32 -27.46 -40.63
CA ARG A 592 -55.02 -28.32 -39.46
C ARG A 592 -53.69 -27.95 -38.78
N ALA A 593 -52.66 -27.66 -39.58
CA ALA A 593 -51.34 -27.27 -39.07
C ALA A 593 -51.41 -25.90 -38.38
N VAL A 594 -52.17 -24.96 -38.95
CA VAL A 594 -52.43 -23.65 -38.36
C VAL A 594 -53.23 -23.76 -37.07
N ALA A 595 -54.27 -24.60 -37.02
CA ALA A 595 -55.02 -24.84 -35.79
C ALA A 595 -54.11 -25.37 -34.66
N GLN A 596 -53.19 -26.29 -34.97
CA GLN A 596 -52.21 -26.79 -34.01
C GLN A 596 -51.19 -25.72 -33.61
N ALA A 597 -50.78 -24.84 -34.51
CA ALA A 597 -49.90 -23.71 -34.20
C ALA A 597 -50.58 -22.70 -33.26
N ASN A 598 -51.84 -22.38 -33.53
CA ASN A 598 -52.66 -21.48 -32.70
C ASN A 598 -52.92 -22.07 -31.31
N HIS A 599 -53.13 -23.38 -31.20
CA HIS A 599 -53.27 -24.08 -29.92
C HIS A 599 -52.02 -23.97 -29.06
N ASN A 600 -50.83 -23.96 -29.68
CA ASN A 600 -49.55 -23.87 -29.00
C ASN A 600 -49.07 -22.44 -28.72
N ASN A 601 -49.91 -21.43 -28.95
CA ASN A 601 -49.59 -20.04 -28.67
C ASN A 601 -49.37 -19.82 -27.15
N PRO A 602 -48.16 -19.45 -26.70
CA PRO A 602 -47.88 -19.26 -25.29
C PRO A 602 -48.30 -17.90 -24.74
N VAL A 603 -48.67 -16.94 -25.60
CA VAL A 603 -48.98 -15.56 -25.20
C VAL A 603 -50.43 -15.23 -25.59
N ALA A 604 -51.39 -15.81 -24.85
CA ALA A 604 -52.81 -15.60 -25.11
C ALA A 604 -53.18 -14.10 -25.04
N ILE A 605 -54.25 -13.72 -25.75
CA ILE A 605 -54.77 -12.34 -25.88
C ILE A 605 -53.85 -11.42 -26.69
N VAL A 606 -52.57 -11.31 -26.33
CA VAL A 606 -51.58 -10.48 -27.04
C VAL A 606 -51.27 -11.05 -28.43
N ILE A 607 -51.15 -12.36 -28.55
CA ILE A 607 -51.24 -13.08 -29.83
C ILE A 607 -52.68 -13.61 -29.91
N PRO A 608 -53.56 -13.01 -30.72
CA PRO A 608 -55.01 -13.16 -30.56
C PRO A 608 -55.55 -14.41 -31.28
N CYS A 609 -55.13 -15.60 -30.85
CA CYS A 609 -55.62 -16.86 -31.44
C CYS A 609 -57.13 -17.11 -31.24
N HIS A 610 -57.80 -16.37 -30.34
CA HIS A 610 -59.25 -16.40 -30.17
C HIS A 610 -60.01 -15.79 -31.36
N ARG A 611 -59.38 -14.94 -32.18
CA ARG A 611 -59.97 -14.32 -33.38
C ARG A 611 -60.12 -15.27 -34.57
N VAL A 612 -59.58 -16.49 -34.49
CA VAL A 612 -59.67 -17.48 -35.57
C VAL A 612 -60.83 -18.45 -35.32
N ILE A 613 -61.79 -18.50 -36.23
CA ILE A 613 -63.03 -19.28 -36.12
C ILE A 613 -63.19 -20.28 -37.27
N ASN A 614 -64.25 -21.10 -37.24
CA ASN A 614 -64.55 -22.00 -38.35
C ASN A 614 -65.13 -21.21 -39.54
N ALA A 615 -65.03 -21.78 -40.75
CA ALA A 615 -65.51 -21.11 -41.97
C ALA A 615 -67.05 -20.92 -41.99
N ASP A 616 -67.79 -21.71 -41.21
CA ASP A 616 -69.24 -21.58 -41.04
C ASP A 616 -69.65 -20.54 -39.97
N GLY A 617 -68.67 -19.83 -39.40
CA GLY A 617 -68.88 -18.83 -38.35
C GLY A 617 -69.01 -19.41 -36.93
N SER A 618 -68.97 -20.74 -36.77
CA SER A 618 -68.99 -21.38 -35.45
C SER A 618 -67.63 -21.24 -34.73
N LEU A 619 -67.67 -21.34 -33.40
CA LEU A 619 -66.44 -21.32 -32.60
C LEU A 619 -65.63 -22.60 -32.86
N GLY A 620 -64.45 -22.43 -33.45
CA GLY A 620 -63.44 -23.50 -33.51
C GLY A 620 -62.71 -23.69 -32.17
N GLY A 621 -61.82 -24.69 -32.12
CA GLY A 621 -61.06 -25.02 -30.90
C GLY A 621 -60.24 -23.85 -30.34
N TYR A 622 -60.19 -23.76 -29.01
CA TYR A 622 -59.36 -22.81 -28.26
C TYR A 622 -58.69 -23.56 -27.12
N ALA A 623 -57.38 -23.42 -26.96
CA ALA A 623 -56.62 -24.14 -25.94
C ALA A 623 -57.18 -23.93 -24.52
N GLN A 624 -57.77 -22.76 -24.28
CA GLN A 624 -58.23 -22.32 -22.97
C GLN A 624 -59.75 -22.51 -22.77
N GLY A 625 -60.41 -23.19 -23.69
CA GLY A 625 -61.85 -23.51 -23.64
C GLY A 625 -62.74 -22.56 -24.45
N PRO A 626 -63.89 -23.05 -24.96
CA PRO A 626 -64.79 -22.27 -25.81
C PRO A 626 -65.38 -21.04 -25.10
N ASP A 627 -65.66 -21.12 -23.80
CA ASP A 627 -66.29 -20.03 -23.03
C ASP A 627 -65.41 -18.76 -23.00
N LYS A 628 -64.11 -18.92 -22.76
CA LYS A 628 -63.16 -17.79 -22.78
C LYS A 628 -63.02 -17.19 -24.17
N LYS A 629 -63.00 -18.03 -25.21
CA LYS A 629 -62.96 -17.56 -26.60
C LYS A 629 -64.19 -16.74 -26.94
N GLN A 630 -65.37 -17.21 -26.54
CA GLN A 630 -66.62 -16.49 -26.73
C GLN A 630 -66.60 -15.14 -26.00
N ALA A 631 -66.23 -15.14 -24.72
CA ALA A 631 -66.20 -13.91 -23.91
C ALA A 631 -65.20 -12.86 -24.45
N LEU A 632 -64.02 -13.28 -24.92
CA LEU A 632 -63.06 -12.38 -25.57
C LEU A 632 -63.61 -11.80 -26.88
N LEU A 633 -64.26 -12.61 -27.72
CA LEU A 633 -64.88 -12.12 -28.96
C LEU A 633 -66.05 -11.16 -28.69
N GLU A 634 -66.86 -11.43 -27.66
CA GLU A 634 -67.96 -10.56 -27.24
C GLU A 634 -67.45 -9.22 -26.70
N LEU A 635 -66.41 -9.25 -25.86
CA LEU A 635 -65.71 -8.05 -25.38
C LEU A 635 -65.24 -7.19 -26.57
N GLU A 636 -64.54 -7.79 -27.52
CA GLU A 636 -64.01 -7.06 -28.67
C GLU A 636 -65.10 -6.51 -29.59
N ARG A 637 -66.19 -7.26 -29.78
CA ARG A 637 -67.35 -6.77 -30.55
C ARG A 637 -68.06 -5.62 -29.86
N HIS A 638 -68.17 -5.65 -28.54
CA HIS A 638 -68.83 -4.60 -27.76
C HIS A 638 -68.07 -3.28 -27.81
N HIS A 639 -66.75 -3.33 -27.83
CA HIS A 639 -65.88 -2.16 -27.86
C HIS A 639 -65.34 -1.82 -29.26
N LYS A 640 -65.88 -2.46 -30.31
CA LYS A 640 -65.55 -2.12 -31.70
C LYS A 640 -66.10 -0.74 -32.01
N VAL A 641 -65.21 0.25 -32.10
CA VAL A 641 -65.56 1.60 -32.55
C VAL A 641 -66.04 1.50 -34.01
N SER A 642 -67.18 2.16 -34.29
CA SER A 642 -67.81 2.21 -35.62
C SER A 642 -66.88 2.72 -36.70
#